data_AF-A0A2B7XU39-F1
#
_entry.id   AF-A0A2B7XU39-F1
#
_cell.length_a   1.000
_cell.length_b   1.000
_cell.length_c   1.000
_cell.angle_alpha   90.00
_cell.angle_beta   90.00
_cell.angle_gamma   90.00
#
_symmetry.space_group_name_H-M   'P 1'
#
loop_
_entity.id
_entity.type
_entity.pdbx_description
1 polymer ?
#
loop_
_entity_poly.entity_id
_entity_poly.type
_entity_poly.pdbx_seq_one_letter_code
_entity_poly.pdbx_strand_id
1 'polypeptide(L)'
;MDVGDVDQPVMTDGEFDMFANARYSPSIGGWCQYRSLACTSQNSFLFYIVANVGPNNSHRPLAIALRQGDGAILGRVNHREVNENRVFHVLRDCVHLVKILSEPANRMVLEAELSLAAAWYNGDSFQDLERIEVPDVPQPSFDFSHCDIDFQRQEMPELPWAEGVREFPFISTCLRLGLNCNKSMSLHRVQEQTLGTMFRDDRLEYGMIVLDISDLDSVRYGIFGFEINYMAEVPLDVCLDWDPVEGSPPRVAPIALLEENRTRLPLSASSYMKKFSSFGFKDCLETLGGLSLVDEAALNYIWPEEAGNSYDERVSDEPQTTGIGELSIRLKRHEKSSTRPTPPDATTALDQTVENLVQDILYKGSLDSAKLDEYSNDPYFQDHLLRSLHRRPHDLSSSNSSTQLLRLVYAGRSHLNWVVYRNVSYESVAAAVGSEELSGAQALSLCIEELSGSPNVLFEALSRSDTLREICFLQSPEREKDTASCQLFAQLCASSYATSILQAKNVVLTCAYSAPLQKKLWLPYSSTRNNSNLVVDAFPVQHMFVRYQFADSAGRRNPKFWPVYFFLGDALLRPERFAVGFINYVCSLLTDRHLFSFAASPSSLVAYNQRSPGIAISPISAENFAIPGRCRVVTTTSTTTDMVDAPETQVECWPLVRVLQQNGWAILVSHEWYTDPKVHRGQWRPKWMEWGYDAEAPFLRYAFIRVRRRIEFSRANNAAASSERLLELVRPENVEVVGGLEEFLQQTAPDVDARLLDRPLKNVEQTIRGRWETKLPRGREYLSVLKESEARQILQDFLEDATFGRENLRRAMNAEPEGLLEERGSLQEMKRKNRAIFKSLLDPDVVNAEHPLGTEVRPFNERALYVLVTGATGFIGAHVVDSLLRRGLKVRGATRSLAKGEMMKAARPQYASQLDFVQIKDFSKLGVFDKAIDGIDAVIHVASPFTYNTTNNLTDLIQPAINGTTSILTASNLPTSRVSRIVLTSSFASIIDASNRPTSPSFTYTAAHWNPLTYAEATDPSTSPVIAYRGSKKFAELAAWDFMRKQSAPFDLVTLCPPMTFGPIAHPIPNGAAGLNESNAMLWSIAQGIDPLPVGRVSAWIDVRDLAEAHVEALLRTEAGGKRYVPASPEPFSYQFAADIMKEEFEWARGKVAKGDEEGRRPEAAYKLDGETVPRELGVGYRGFREAVVDVIGQVKGWEGA
;
A
#
# COMPACT_ATOMS: atom_id res chain seq x y z
N MET A 1 13.51 59.91 25.02
CA MET A 1 14.12 60.40 26.27
C MET A 1 14.39 59.18 27.13
N ASP A 2 15.66 59.02 27.47
CA ASP A 2 16.31 58.29 28.57
C ASP A 2 15.85 56.89 29.02
N VAL A 3 16.70 55.92 28.64
CA VAL A 3 17.47 54.96 29.47
C VAL A 3 16.88 54.51 30.82
N GLY A 4 16.69 53.18 30.95
CA GLY A 4 16.48 52.49 32.22
C GLY A 4 16.72 50.98 32.10
N ASP A 5 17.96 50.58 32.35
CA ASP A 5 18.55 49.29 32.74
C ASP A 5 18.07 47.96 32.16
N VAL A 6 19.01 47.34 31.42
CA VAL A 6 19.06 45.95 31.01
C VAL A 6 19.81 45.16 32.08
N ASP A 7 19.12 44.26 32.78
CA ASP A 7 19.76 43.17 33.52
C ASP A 7 20.26 42.12 32.51
N GLN A 8 21.57 42.10 32.29
CA GLN A 8 22.27 41.00 31.63
C GLN A 8 22.27 39.77 32.55
N PRO A 9 21.87 38.58 32.09
CA PRO A 9 22.37 37.35 32.68
C PRO A 9 23.82 37.16 32.22
N VAL A 10 24.70 37.03 33.21
CA VAL A 10 26.10 36.68 33.11
C VAL A 10 26.29 35.54 32.12
N MET A 11 26.93 35.83 30.98
CA MET A 11 27.58 34.80 30.17
C MET A 11 28.72 34.24 31.01
N THR A 12 28.55 33.01 31.50
CA THR A 12 29.66 32.25 32.06
C THR A 12 30.61 31.93 30.93
N ASP A 13 31.88 32.34 31.11
CA ASP A 13 33.01 31.98 30.26
C ASP A 13 33.02 30.48 29.95
N GLY A 14 32.64 30.15 28.73
CA GLY A 14 32.54 28.78 28.21
C GLY A 14 32.47 28.77 26.68
N GLU A 15 32.92 29.84 26.01
CA GLU A 15 33.26 29.82 24.60
C GLU A 15 34.77 29.89 24.50
N PHE A 16 35.42 28.78 24.12
CA PHE A 16 36.61 28.71 23.28
C PHE A 16 37.08 27.25 23.25
N ASP A 17 36.35 26.41 22.51
CA ASP A 17 36.94 25.18 21.98
C ASP A 17 36.45 24.93 20.54
N MET A 18 36.79 25.87 19.65
CA MET A 18 36.53 25.77 18.19
C MET A 18 37.80 25.46 17.37
N PHE A 19 38.88 24.97 17.98
CA PHE A 19 40.15 24.71 17.27
C PHE A 19 40.77 23.34 17.56
N ALA A 20 39.98 22.33 17.89
CA ALA A 20 40.47 20.96 18.09
C ALA A 20 39.89 20.01 17.05
N ASN A 21 40.38 20.06 15.79
CA ASN A 21 40.41 18.91 14.84
C ASN A 21 41.03 19.30 13.48
N ALA A 22 42.18 19.99 13.50
CA ALA A 22 42.98 20.15 12.28
C ALA A 22 43.87 18.91 12.09
N ARG A 23 43.75 18.21 10.95
CA ARG A 23 44.62 17.07 10.60
C ARG A 23 45.54 17.45 9.44
N TYR A 24 46.81 17.06 9.54
CA TYR A 24 47.77 17.21 8.44
C TYR A 24 47.72 15.97 7.54
N SER A 25 47.30 16.13 6.29
CA SER A 25 47.31 15.03 5.31
C SER A 25 48.64 15.03 4.56
N PRO A 26 49.45 13.95 4.62
CA PRO A 26 50.76 13.92 3.97
C PRO A 26 50.71 13.89 2.44
N SER A 27 49.54 13.64 1.83
CA SER A 27 49.38 13.57 0.38
C SER A 27 49.08 14.92 -0.30
N ILE A 28 48.71 15.95 0.47
CA ILE A 28 48.32 17.26 -0.03
C ILE A 28 48.86 18.27 0.98
N GLY A 29 49.97 18.95 0.69
CA GLY A 29 50.70 19.79 1.66
C GLY A 29 49.94 21.03 2.16
N GLY A 30 48.90 20.86 2.98
CA GLY A 30 48.09 21.90 3.61
C GLY A 30 47.30 21.39 4.81
N TRP A 31 46.86 22.31 5.68
CA TRP A 31 46.05 22.01 6.86
C TRP A 31 44.56 21.94 6.48
N CYS A 32 43.83 20.92 6.95
CA CYS A 32 42.38 20.77 6.73
C CYS A 32 41.62 20.71 8.07
N GLN A 33 40.38 21.22 8.09
CA GLN A 33 39.47 21.13 9.24
C GLN A 33 38.17 20.41 8.83
N TYR A 34 37.66 19.55 9.71
CA TYR A 34 36.35 18.89 9.53
C TYR A 34 35.23 19.82 10.03
N ARG A 35 34.26 20.17 9.17
CA ARG A 35 33.19 21.13 9.49
C ARG A 35 31.84 20.71 8.88
N SER A 36 30.74 21.12 9.52
CA SER A 36 29.40 21.03 8.94
C SER A 36 29.23 22.08 7.83
N LEU A 37 28.90 21.62 6.63
CA LEU A 37 28.62 22.46 5.45
C LEU A 37 27.15 22.92 5.41
N ALA A 38 26.25 22.08 5.93
CA ALA A 38 24.82 22.36 6.02
C ALA A 38 24.21 21.52 7.14
N CYS A 39 23.21 22.10 7.81
CA CYS A 39 22.32 21.38 8.73
C CYS A 39 20.91 21.44 8.15
N THR A 40 20.26 20.28 7.97
CA THR A 40 18.90 20.20 7.44
C THR A 40 17.97 19.33 8.28
N SER A 41 16.66 19.54 8.14
CA SER A 41 15.66 18.58 8.64
C SER A 41 15.65 17.31 7.79
N GLN A 42 15.02 16.24 8.29
CA GLN A 42 14.65 15.10 7.44
C GLN A 42 13.85 15.55 6.22
N ASN A 43 14.06 14.84 5.11
CA ASN A 43 13.32 15.07 3.87
C ASN A 43 11.90 14.52 3.97
N SER A 44 11.72 13.34 4.56
CA SER A 44 10.43 12.65 4.65
C SER A 44 9.96 12.52 6.10
N PHE A 45 8.67 12.23 6.31
CA PHE A 45 8.09 12.07 7.66
C PHE A 45 7.08 10.94 7.71
N LEU A 46 7.14 10.12 8.76
CA LEU A 46 6.08 9.18 9.10
C LEU A 46 5.02 9.90 9.95
N PHE A 47 3.79 9.92 9.46
CA PHE A 47 2.64 10.49 10.17
C PHE A 47 1.82 9.37 10.82
N TYR A 48 1.61 9.50 12.11
CA TYR A 48 0.81 8.59 12.93
C TYR A 48 -0.43 9.31 13.45
N ILE A 49 -1.61 8.72 13.23
CA ILE A 49 -2.81 9.04 14.01
C ILE A 49 -2.94 7.96 15.07
N VAL A 50 -2.98 8.35 16.34
CA VAL A 50 -3.06 7.43 17.49
C VAL A 50 -4.23 7.80 18.40
N ALA A 51 -4.70 6.85 19.19
CA ALA A 51 -5.65 7.11 20.26
C ALA A 51 -5.46 6.11 21.41
N ASN A 52 -5.92 6.51 22.60
CA ASN A 52 -5.97 5.68 23.79
C ASN A 52 -7.16 4.70 23.74
N VAL A 53 -7.01 3.69 22.89
CA VAL A 53 -8.04 2.67 22.62
C VAL A 53 -7.54 1.24 22.90
N GLY A 54 -6.28 1.09 23.30
CA GLY A 54 -5.67 -0.20 23.59
C GLY A 54 -5.86 -0.68 25.04
N PRO A 55 -5.44 -1.92 25.34
CA PRO A 55 -5.56 -2.50 26.68
C PRO A 55 -4.83 -1.67 27.73
N ASN A 56 -5.37 -1.62 28.94
CA ASN A 56 -4.83 -0.89 30.09
C ASN A 56 -4.60 0.61 29.83
N ASN A 57 -5.52 1.27 29.10
CA ASN A 57 -5.39 2.69 28.72
C ASN A 57 -4.08 2.98 27.99
N SER A 58 -3.74 2.15 26.98
CA SER A 58 -2.55 2.36 26.15
C SER A 58 -2.90 2.88 24.75
N HIS A 59 -2.03 3.72 24.20
CA HIS A 59 -2.23 4.27 22.86
C HIS A 59 -1.98 3.21 21.79
N ARG A 60 -2.77 3.27 20.71
CA ARG A 60 -2.64 2.43 19.52
C ARG A 60 -2.76 3.28 18.25
N PRO A 61 -2.04 2.91 17.18
CA PRO A 61 -2.15 3.57 15.89
C PRO A 61 -3.48 3.24 15.22
N LEU A 62 -4.06 4.22 14.53
CA LEU A 62 -5.32 4.11 13.78
C LEU A 62 -5.14 4.38 12.29
N ALA A 63 -4.10 5.15 11.92
CA ALA A 63 -3.65 5.29 10.55
C ALA A 63 -2.17 5.71 10.54
N ILE A 64 -1.41 5.20 9.55
CA ILE A 64 0.00 5.54 9.37
C ILE A 64 0.25 5.84 7.89
N ALA A 65 1.02 6.88 7.60
CA ALA A 65 1.45 7.18 6.24
C ALA A 65 2.86 7.79 6.21
N LEU A 66 3.68 7.33 5.27
CA LEU A 66 4.91 8.03 4.91
C LEU A 66 4.56 9.21 3.98
N ARG A 67 5.04 10.39 4.35
CA ARG A 67 5.02 11.60 3.55
C ARG A 67 6.41 11.91 3.04
N GLN A 68 6.61 11.77 1.74
CA GLN A 68 7.89 12.06 1.09
C GLN A 68 8.06 13.56 0.79
N GLY A 69 9.20 14.13 1.16
CA GLY A 69 9.52 15.55 0.92
C GLY A 69 9.74 15.91 -0.55
N ASP A 70 9.82 17.22 -0.82
CA ASP A 70 10.39 17.77 -2.06
C ASP A 70 11.79 18.29 -1.77
N GLY A 71 12.77 17.39 -1.81
CA GLY A 71 14.15 17.73 -1.54
C GLY A 71 14.81 18.36 -2.76
N ALA A 72 15.00 19.68 -2.75
CA ALA A 72 16.02 20.30 -3.59
C ALA A 72 17.40 19.72 -3.23
N ILE A 73 18.25 19.51 -4.24
CA ILE A 73 19.61 18.98 -4.06
C ILE A 73 20.46 20.05 -3.34
N LEU A 74 21.10 19.67 -2.23
CA LEU A 74 21.99 20.54 -1.46
C LEU A 74 23.28 20.80 -2.24
N GLY A 75 23.82 22.02 -2.14
CA GLY A 75 25.06 22.45 -2.83
C GLY A 75 24.88 23.52 -3.90
N ARG A 76 23.63 23.80 -4.33
CA ARG A 76 23.27 24.96 -5.18
C ARG A 76 22.31 25.97 -4.54
N VAL A 77 21.46 25.48 -3.64
CA VAL A 77 20.45 26.28 -2.94
C VAL A 77 20.90 26.44 -1.49
N ASN A 78 20.69 27.63 -0.92
CA ASN A 78 21.00 27.89 0.49
C ASN A 78 20.25 26.87 1.37
N HIS A 79 20.95 26.17 2.26
CA HIS A 79 20.34 25.19 3.17
C HIS A 79 19.20 25.79 4.01
N ARG A 80 19.21 27.11 4.24
CA ARG A 80 18.10 27.84 4.84
C ARG A 80 16.82 27.77 4.00
N GLU A 81 16.90 27.97 2.70
CA GLU A 81 15.74 27.90 1.78
C GLU A 81 15.22 26.46 1.67
N VAL A 82 16.12 25.47 1.69
CA VAL A 82 15.74 24.04 1.77
C VAL A 82 14.97 23.76 3.06
N ASN A 83 15.48 24.23 4.20
CA ASN A 83 14.80 24.09 5.49
C ASN A 83 13.47 24.83 5.54
N GLU A 84 13.40 26.07 5.05
CA GLU A 84 12.16 26.84 5.02
C GLU A 84 11.06 26.10 4.23
N ASN A 85 11.40 25.48 3.10
CA ASN A 85 10.45 24.67 2.31
C ASN A 85 10.06 23.36 3.02
N ARG A 86 11.02 22.58 3.54
CA ARG A 86 10.74 21.32 4.25
C ARG A 86 9.87 21.56 5.47
N VAL A 87 10.23 22.54 6.30
CA VAL A 87 9.48 22.94 7.50
C VAL A 87 8.09 23.44 7.13
N PHE A 88 7.96 24.27 6.10
CA PHE A 88 6.66 24.75 5.64
C PHE A 88 5.71 23.61 5.28
N HIS A 89 6.19 22.61 4.54
CA HIS A 89 5.37 21.47 4.14
C HIS A 89 4.91 20.64 5.32
N VAL A 90 5.80 20.32 6.27
CA VAL A 90 5.44 19.59 7.48
C VAL A 90 4.38 20.34 8.30
N LEU A 91 4.59 21.63 8.55
CA LEU A 91 3.64 22.43 9.33
C LEU A 91 2.30 22.57 8.63
N ARG A 92 2.31 22.75 7.31
CA ARG A 92 1.08 22.82 6.51
C ARG A 92 0.31 21.51 6.56
N ASP A 93 0.99 20.38 6.44
CA ASP A 93 0.39 19.04 6.54
C ASP A 93 -0.25 18.85 7.94
N CYS A 94 0.46 19.23 9.02
CA CYS A 94 -0.10 19.24 10.38
C CYS A 94 -1.35 20.12 10.53
N VAL A 95 -1.33 21.35 10.00
CA VAL A 95 -2.47 22.28 10.05
C VAL A 95 -3.70 21.68 9.36
N HIS A 96 -3.52 21.06 8.19
CA HIS A 96 -4.64 20.46 7.47
C HIS A 96 -5.19 19.24 8.22
N LEU A 97 -4.32 18.39 8.75
CA LEU A 97 -4.76 17.23 9.53
C LEU A 97 -5.54 17.65 10.78
N VAL A 98 -5.07 18.64 11.54
CA VAL A 98 -5.81 19.17 12.69
C VAL A 98 -7.16 19.74 12.24
N LYS A 99 -7.21 20.54 11.18
CA LYS A 99 -8.48 21.09 10.67
C LYS A 99 -9.48 20.02 10.22
N ILE A 100 -9.00 18.87 9.77
CA ILE A 100 -9.83 17.71 9.42
C ILE A 100 -10.31 17.01 10.69
N LEU A 101 -9.40 16.69 11.61
CA LEU A 101 -9.68 15.89 12.81
C LEU A 101 -10.53 16.67 13.83
N SER A 102 -10.47 18.00 13.82
CA SER A 102 -11.27 18.87 14.67
C SER A 102 -12.54 19.41 14.00
N GLU A 103 -12.83 19.06 12.74
CA GLU A 103 -14.04 19.53 12.05
C GLU A 103 -15.29 18.81 12.60
N PRO A 104 -16.32 19.55 13.08
CA PRO A 104 -17.54 18.95 13.62
C PRO A 104 -18.27 18.02 12.65
N ALA A 105 -18.24 18.31 11.34
CA ALA A 105 -18.85 17.46 10.32
C ALA A 105 -18.21 16.06 10.21
N ASN A 106 -16.96 15.88 10.67
CA ASN A 106 -16.28 14.58 10.68
C ASN A 106 -16.47 13.82 12.00
N ARG A 107 -16.95 14.51 13.05
CA ARG A 107 -16.95 14.03 14.44
C ARG A 107 -17.67 12.70 14.62
N MET A 108 -18.88 12.57 14.08
CA MET A 108 -19.67 11.34 14.23
C MET A 108 -18.89 10.11 13.76
N VAL A 109 -18.26 10.18 12.59
CA VAL A 109 -17.56 9.04 11.99
C VAL A 109 -16.26 8.75 12.73
N LEU A 110 -15.56 9.78 13.21
CA LEU A 110 -14.37 9.63 14.05
C LEU A 110 -14.71 8.96 15.39
N GLU A 111 -15.78 9.40 16.07
CA GLU A 111 -16.25 8.77 17.32
C GLU A 111 -16.65 7.30 17.10
N ALA A 112 -17.29 7.00 15.97
CA ALA A 112 -17.67 5.65 15.58
C ALA A 112 -16.45 4.76 15.34
N GLU A 113 -15.47 5.19 14.53
CA GLU A 113 -14.24 4.42 14.29
C GLU A 113 -13.38 4.30 15.56
N LEU A 114 -13.32 5.32 16.44
CA LEU A 114 -12.64 5.24 17.73
C LEU A 114 -13.26 4.18 18.65
N SER A 115 -14.60 4.13 18.71
CA SER A 115 -15.31 3.13 19.52
C SER A 115 -15.12 1.73 18.97
N LEU A 116 -15.11 1.60 17.65
CA LEU A 116 -14.82 0.33 16.98
C LEU A 116 -13.37 -0.10 17.20
N ALA A 117 -12.41 0.82 17.14
CA ALA A 117 -11.01 0.57 17.43
C ALA A 117 -10.80 0.13 18.88
N ALA A 118 -11.48 0.75 19.84
CA ALA A 118 -11.44 0.36 21.24
C ALA A 118 -11.96 -1.07 21.43
N ALA A 119 -13.11 -1.40 20.82
CA ALA A 119 -13.65 -2.77 20.88
C ALA A 119 -12.71 -3.79 20.22
N TRP A 120 -12.06 -3.40 19.13
CA TRP A 120 -11.13 -4.26 18.39
C TRP A 120 -9.85 -4.53 19.18
N TYR A 121 -9.12 -3.50 19.58
CA TYR A 121 -7.85 -3.65 20.32
C TYR A 121 -8.00 -4.32 21.70
N ASN A 122 -9.19 -4.25 22.31
CA ASN A 122 -9.49 -4.92 23.57
C ASN A 122 -10.22 -6.25 23.39
N GLY A 123 -10.54 -6.65 22.16
CA GLY A 123 -11.29 -7.88 21.87
C GLY A 123 -10.43 -9.13 22.00
N ASP A 124 -11.05 -10.23 22.45
CA ASP A 124 -10.38 -11.54 22.61
C ASP A 124 -9.81 -12.09 21.30
N SER A 125 -10.31 -11.63 20.15
CA SER A 125 -9.86 -12.02 18.80
C SER A 125 -8.63 -11.24 18.32
N PHE A 126 -8.26 -10.13 18.96
CA PHE A 126 -7.14 -9.30 18.51
C PHE A 126 -5.80 -9.98 18.79
N GLN A 127 -4.99 -10.09 17.74
CA GLN A 127 -3.59 -10.50 17.83
C GLN A 127 -2.71 -9.28 17.63
N ASP A 128 -1.62 -9.20 18.41
CA ASP A 128 -0.67 -8.09 18.26
C ASP A 128 -0.15 -8.01 16.82
N LEU A 129 -0.12 -6.78 16.30
CA LEU A 129 0.26 -6.50 14.93
C LEU A 129 1.73 -6.84 14.67
N GLU A 130 2.01 -7.39 13.48
CA GLU A 130 3.37 -7.62 13.02
C GLU A 130 4.15 -6.29 12.98
N ARG A 131 5.33 -6.26 13.60
CA ARG A 131 6.17 -5.06 13.63
C ARG A 131 6.88 -4.90 12.30
N ILE A 132 6.53 -3.84 11.57
CA ILE A 132 7.06 -3.55 10.23
C ILE A 132 7.98 -2.33 10.34
N GLU A 133 9.17 -2.44 9.78
CA GLU A 133 10.11 -1.32 9.71
C GLU A 133 10.14 -0.75 8.30
N VAL A 134 10.17 0.58 8.22
CA VAL A 134 10.39 1.29 6.96
C VAL A 134 11.89 1.23 6.61
N PRO A 135 12.28 0.90 5.37
CA PRO A 135 13.68 0.96 4.95
C PRO A 135 14.24 2.39 5.04
N ASP A 136 15.46 2.54 5.55
CA ASP A 136 16.18 3.81 5.45
C ASP A 136 16.64 4.05 4.01
N VAL A 137 16.41 5.25 3.50
CA VAL A 137 16.91 5.67 2.20
C VAL A 137 17.92 6.79 2.44
N PRO A 138 19.05 6.87 1.72
CA PRO A 138 19.93 8.02 1.87
C PRO A 138 19.19 9.32 1.49
N GLN A 139 19.39 10.37 2.28
CA GLN A 139 18.99 11.73 1.91
C GLN A 139 19.56 12.08 0.51
N PRO A 140 18.90 13.01 -0.24
CA PRO A 140 19.45 13.51 -1.49
C PRO A 140 20.92 13.93 -1.32
N SER A 141 21.79 13.45 -2.21
CA SER A 141 23.23 13.69 -2.10
C SER A 141 23.56 15.18 -2.18
N PHE A 142 24.61 15.61 -1.47
CA PHE A 142 25.15 16.96 -1.61
C PHE A 142 25.94 17.05 -2.93
N ASP A 143 25.48 17.86 -3.90
CA ASP A 143 26.06 17.98 -5.25
C ASP A 143 26.42 19.43 -5.62
N PHE A 144 27.65 19.60 -6.12
CA PHE A 144 28.22 20.88 -6.54
C PHE A 144 28.24 21.09 -8.08
N SER A 145 27.86 20.09 -8.90
CA SER A 145 28.42 19.94 -10.26
C SER A 145 27.55 20.28 -11.50
N HIS A 146 26.24 20.56 -11.42
CA HIS A 146 25.39 20.63 -12.66
C HIS A 146 24.58 21.92 -12.95
N CYS A 147 24.92 22.67 -14.02
CA CYS A 147 24.20 23.89 -14.47
C CYS A 147 23.00 23.65 -15.41
N ASP A 148 22.65 22.42 -15.75
CA ASP A 148 21.49 22.15 -16.61
C ASP A 148 20.19 22.05 -15.80
N ILE A 149 19.19 22.80 -16.24
CA ILE A 149 17.90 23.08 -15.59
C ILE A 149 16.93 21.88 -15.70
N ASP A 150 17.37 20.76 -16.25
CA ASP A 150 16.57 19.54 -16.27
C ASP A 150 16.55 18.95 -14.86
N PHE A 151 15.48 19.28 -14.11
CA PHE A 151 15.08 18.66 -12.85
C PHE A 151 15.06 17.13 -12.98
N GLN A 152 16.21 16.46 -12.89
CA GLN A 152 16.26 15.03 -12.56
C GLN A 152 15.86 14.91 -11.10
N ARG A 153 14.54 14.99 -10.85
CA ARG A 153 13.94 14.55 -9.60
C ARG A 153 14.42 13.14 -9.38
N GLN A 154 15.19 12.93 -8.32
CA GLN A 154 15.53 11.59 -7.88
C GLN A 154 14.21 10.95 -7.42
N GLU A 155 13.57 10.18 -8.30
CA GLU A 155 12.44 9.31 -7.95
C GLU A 155 13.00 8.27 -6.97
N MET A 156 12.95 8.57 -5.67
CA MET A 156 13.32 7.61 -4.64
C MET A 156 12.34 6.45 -4.66
N PRO A 157 12.79 5.21 -4.36
CA PRO A 157 11.95 4.03 -4.51
C PRO A 157 10.65 4.18 -3.72
N GLU A 158 9.53 3.89 -4.39
CA GLU A 158 8.25 3.71 -3.70
C GLU A 158 8.42 2.60 -2.64
N LEU A 159 8.03 2.87 -1.39
CA LEU A 159 7.94 1.81 -0.40
C LEU A 159 6.91 0.78 -0.87
N PRO A 160 7.01 -0.48 -0.40
CA PRO A 160 5.92 -1.43 -0.61
C PRO A 160 4.61 -0.80 -0.13
N TRP A 161 3.64 -0.65 -1.03
CA TRP A 161 2.30 -0.23 -0.64
C TRP A 161 1.76 -1.26 0.35
N ALA A 162 1.18 -0.82 1.46
CA ALA A 162 0.51 -1.72 2.39
C ALA A 162 -0.69 -2.38 1.67
N GLU A 163 -0.49 -3.57 1.12
CA GLU A 163 -1.51 -4.40 0.50
C GLU A 163 -2.52 -4.83 1.59
N GLY A 164 -3.82 -4.64 1.34
CA GLY A 164 -4.87 -5.05 2.27
C GLY A 164 -5.95 -3.98 2.53
N VAL A 165 -6.96 -4.37 3.30
CA VAL A 165 -8.06 -3.50 3.68
C VAL A 165 -7.63 -2.60 4.85
N ARG A 166 -7.97 -1.31 4.79
CA ARG A 166 -7.77 -0.40 5.93
C ARG A 166 -8.83 -0.68 6.99
N GLU A 167 -8.37 -0.98 8.20
CA GLU A 167 -9.18 -1.29 9.38
C GLU A 167 -10.10 -0.12 9.73
N PHE A 168 -9.55 1.11 9.66
CA PHE A 168 -10.25 2.36 9.95
C PHE A 168 -10.19 3.28 8.70
N PRO A 169 -11.04 3.01 7.69
CA PRO A 169 -10.93 3.65 6.38
C PRO A 169 -11.24 5.15 6.39
N PHE A 170 -12.11 5.64 7.29
CA PHE A 170 -12.37 7.07 7.39
C PHE A 170 -11.18 7.82 7.98
N ILE A 171 -10.61 7.35 9.10
CA ILE A 171 -9.39 7.91 9.71
C ILE A 171 -8.21 7.84 8.73
N SER A 172 -8.06 6.73 8.00
CA SER A 172 -7.05 6.60 6.93
C SER A 172 -7.26 7.62 5.81
N THR A 173 -8.52 7.85 5.40
CA THR A 173 -8.86 8.87 4.40
C THR A 173 -8.57 10.29 4.90
N CYS A 174 -8.83 10.59 6.19
CA CYS A 174 -8.46 11.85 6.82
C CYS A 174 -6.95 12.09 6.73
N LEU A 175 -6.15 11.08 7.09
CA LEU A 175 -4.68 11.14 6.97
C LEU A 175 -4.26 11.39 5.52
N ARG A 176 -4.81 10.60 4.58
CA ARG A 176 -4.50 10.69 3.16
C ARG A 176 -4.78 12.08 2.57
N LEU A 177 -5.94 12.65 2.88
CA LEU A 177 -6.36 13.95 2.36
C LEU A 177 -5.62 15.11 3.02
N GLY A 178 -5.32 15.01 4.32
CA GLY A 178 -4.50 16.01 5.00
C GLY A 178 -3.09 16.11 4.41
N LEU A 179 -2.48 14.97 4.07
CA LEU A 179 -1.13 14.92 3.51
C LEU A 179 -1.04 15.26 2.01
N ASN A 180 -2.15 15.14 1.26
CA ASN A 180 -2.21 15.52 -0.16
C ASN A 180 -2.79 16.92 -0.39
N CYS A 181 -2.97 17.71 0.67
CA CYS A 181 -3.52 19.07 0.58
C CYS A 181 -2.60 20.05 -0.16
N ASN A 182 -1.30 19.76 -0.22
CA ASN A 182 -0.34 20.57 -0.95
C ASN A 182 -0.43 20.24 -2.45
N LYS A 183 -1.37 20.91 -3.10
CA LYS A 183 -1.75 20.76 -4.50
C LYS A 183 -0.60 20.92 -5.52
N SER A 184 0.61 21.31 -5.11
CA SER A 184 1.78 21.37 -6.00
C SER A 184 2.49 20.02 -6.17
N MET A 185 2.17 19.02 -5.34
CA MET A 185 2.92 17.79 -5.19
C MET A 185 2.17 16.57 -5.75
N SER A 186 2.93 15.60 -6.25
CA SER A 186 2.39 14.39 -6.88
C SER A 186 1.80 13.40 -5.86
N LEU A 187 0.73 12.69 -6.23
CA LEU A 187 0.04 11.66 -5.42
C LEU A 187 0.97 10.60 -4.82
N HIS A 188 2.05 10.22 -5.51
CA HIS A 188 2.96 9.16 -5.09
C HIS A 188 3.78 9.49 -3.83
N ARG A 189 3.74 10.75 -3.38
CA ARG A 189 4.51 11.23 -2.23
C ARG A 189 3.81 11.05 -0.89
N VAL A 190 2.64 10.46 -0.88
CA VAL A 190 1.99 9.95 0.32
C VAL A 190 1.82 8.46 0.11
N GLN A 191 2.28 7.65 1.04
CA GLN A 191 2.22 6.19 0.97
C GLN A 191 1.67 5.68 2.30
N GLU A 192 0.48 5.08 2.27
CA GLU A 192 -0.13 4.51 3.47
C GLU A 192 0.66 3.30 3.96
N GLN A 193 0.77 3.14 5.27
CA GLN A 193 1.51 2.09 5.94
C GLN A 193 0.58 1.28 6.85
N THR A 194 0.96 0.05 7.17
CA THR A 194 0.20 -0.81 8.08
C THR A 194 0.28 -0.28 9.52
N LEU A 195 -0.73 -0.57 10.34
CA LEU A 195 -0.79 -0.15 11.75
C LEU A 195 0.38 -0.69 12.61
N GLY A 196 1.07 -1.73 12.15
CA GLY A 196 2.26 -2.29 12.82
C GLY A 196 3.58 -1.55 12.55
N THR A 197 3.56 -0.48 11.76
CA THR A 197 4.77 0.23 11.32
C THR A 197 5.44 0.99 12.46
N MET A 198 6.70 0.66 12.76
CA MET A 198 7.48 1.27 13.83
C MET A 198 8.38 2.42 13.35
N PHE A 199 8.56 3.42 14.22
CA PHE A 199 9.55 4.47 14.05
C PHE A 199 10.90 4.06 14.67
N ARG A 200 11.98 4.43 13.99
CA ARG A 200 13.36 4.23 14.42
C ARG A 200 14.10 5.54 14.27
N ASP A 201 14.76 5.99 15.33
CA ASP A 201 15.44 7.28 15.39
C ASP A 201 16.88 7.24 14.84
N ASP A 202 17.38 6.07 14.44
CA ASP A 202 18.68 5.87 13.79
C ASP A 202 18.67 6.10 12.27
N ARG A 203 17.54 6.59 11.73
CA ARG A 203 17.25 6.63 10.29
C ARG A 203 17.39 8.03 9.72
N LEU A 204 18.15 8.15 8.64
CA LEU A 204 18.50 9.45 8.04
C LEU A 204 17.35 10.05 7.23
N GLU A 205 16.49 9.24 6.61
CA GLU A 205 15.51 9.79 5.67
C GLU A 205 14.33 10.47 6.34
N TYR A 206 13.83 9.91 7.45
CA TYR A 206 12.50 10.22 7.94
C TYR A 206 12.45 10.66 9.40
N GLY A 207 11.71 11.75 9.64
CA GLY A 207 11.24 12.13 10.96
C GLY A 207 9.88 11.51 11.28
N MET A 208 9.29 11.87 12.41
CA MET A 208 7.97 11.41 12.83
C MET A 208 7.05 12.57 13.23
N ILE A 209 5.77 12.45 12.90
CA ILE A 209 4.68 13.30 13.35
C ILE A 209 3.64 12.41 14.03
N VAL A 210 3.18 12.80 15.21
CA VAL A 210 2.13 12.07 15.95
C VAL A 210 0.97 13.01 16.19
N LEU A 211 -0.23 12.56 15.82
CA LEU A 211 -1.51 13.20 16.09
C LEU A 211 -2.31 12.29 17.01
N ASP A 212 -2.62 12.76 18.21
CA ASP A 212 -3.41 12.02 19.19
C ASP A 212 -4.85 12.53 19.20
N ILE A 213 -5.77 11.63 18.88
CA ILE A 213 -7.22 11.88 18.79
C ILE A 213 -8.00 11.14 19.88
N SER A 214 -7.35 10.80 20.99
CA SER A 214 -8.02 10.25 22.18
C SER A 214 -9.17 11.13 22.67
N ASP A 215 -9.02 12.44 22.49
CA ASP A 215 -10.06 13.45 22.72
C ASP A 215 -10.23 14.31 21.46
N LEU A 216 -11.38 14.19 20.79
CA LEU A 216 -11.67 14.94 19.57
C LEU A 216 -11.91 16.44 19.83
N ASP A 217 -12.25 16.83 21.06
CA ASP A 217 -12.34 18.24 21.45
C ASP A 217 -10.95 18.88 21.69
N SER A 218 -9.93 18.04 21.90
CA SER A 218 -8.57 18.45 22.26
C SER A 218 -7.53 17.62 21.51
N VAL A 219 -7.58 17.68 20.17
CA VAL A 219 -6.59 16.99 19.31
C VAL A 219 -5.18 17.50 19.62
N ARG A 220 -4.26 16.58 19.88
CA ARG A 220 -2.87 16.89 20.24
C ARG A 220 -1.92 16.52 19.12
N TYR A 221 -0.79 17.21 19.02
CA TYR A 221 0.22 16.92 18.01
C TYR A 221 1.64 16.92 18.57
N GLY A 222 2.57 16.27 17.89
CA GLY A 222 3.99 16.31 18.23
C GLY A 222 4.85 16.13 16.99
N ILE A 223 5.90 16.95 16.88
CA ILE A 223 6.88 16.88 15.79
C ILE A 223 8.18 16.30 16.35
N PHE A 224 8.67 15.25 15.71
CA PHE A 224 9.93 14.58 16.05
C PHE A 224 10.84 14.63 14.84
N GLY A 225 11.64 15.69 14.76
CA GLY A 225 12.61 15.90 13.69
C GLY A 225 14.00 16.14 14.27
N PHE A 226 15.00 15.56 13.60
CA PHE A 226 16.38 15.49 14.04
C PHE A 226 17.26 16.19 13.01
N GLU A 227 18.26 16.91 13.47
CA GLU A 227 19.21 17.59 12.59
C GLU A 227 20.06 16.57 11.83
N ILE A 228 20.21 16.81 10.53
CA ILE A 228 21.12 16.09 9.65
C ILE A 228 22.26 17.04 9.28
N ASN A 229 23.45 16.73 9.75
CA ASN A 229 24.66 17.51 9.54
C ASN A 229 25.48 16.92 8.39
N TYR A 230 25.69 17.70 7.33
CA TYR A 230 26.53 17.32 6.19
C TYR A 230 27.97 17.76 6.44
N MET A 231 28.83 16.83 6.83
CA MET A 231 30.20 17.10 7.26
C MET A 231 31.20 16.86 6.13
N ALA A 232 32.18 17.74 5.97
CA ALA A 232 33.29 17.55 5.03
C ALA A 232 34.61 18.14 5.57
N GLU A 233 35.73 17.66 5.00
CA GLU A 233 37.04 18.28 5.21
C GLU A 233 37.25 19.46 4.24
N VAL A 234 37.56 20.64 4.78
CA VAL A 234 37.79 21.88 4.02
C VAL A 234 39.21 22.42 4.26
N PRO A 235 39.94 22.89 3.23
CA PRO A 235 41.27 23.48 3.37
C PRO A 235 41.28 24.79 4.18
N LEU A 236 42.30 24.99 5.04
CA LEU A 236 42.42 26.18 5.90
C LEU A 236 42.73 27.49 5.17
N ASP A 237 43.25 27.44 3.93
CA ASP A 237 43.62 28.62 3.14
C ASP A 237 42.40 29.39 2.57
N VAL A 238 41.18 28.87 2.77
CA VAL A 238 39.91 29.48 2.35
C VAL A 238 39.00 29.83 3.54
N CYS A 239 39.46 29.58 4.78
CA CYS A 239 38.58 29.42 5.96
C CYS A 239 37.90 30.68 6.55
N LEU A 240 38.18 31.89 6.10
CA LEU A 240 37.51 33.07 6.68
C LEU A 240 36.22 33.47 5.94
N ASP A 241 36.08 33.13 4.65
CA ASP A 241 34.94 33.54 3.81
C ASP A 241 34.50 32.45 2.80
N TRP A 242 34.69 31.15 3.11
CA TRP A 242 34.25 30.08 2.20
C TRP A 242 32.73 29.88 2.27
N ASP A 243 32.04 30.30 1.20
CA ASP A 243 30.60 30.05 0.97
C ASP A 243 30.43 28.71 0.22
N PRO A 244 29.60 27.77 0.68
CA PRO A 244 29.31 26.53 -0.07
C PRO A 244 28.67 26.76 -1.45
N VAL A 245 28.15 27.96 -1.74
CA VAL A 245 27.58 28.36 -3.03
C VAL A 245 28.62 29.02 -3.95
N GLU A 246 29.56 29.82 -3.41
CA GLU A 246 30.56 30.57 -4.20
C GLU A 246 31.99 30.01 -4.12
N GLY A 247 32.27 29.13 -3.16
CA GLY A 247 33.57 28.55 -2.86
C GLY A 247 33.89 27.31 -3.71
N SER A 248 35.19 26.96 -3.78
CA SER A 248 35.62 25.74 -4.46
C SER A 248 35.12 24.49 -3.71
N PRO A 249 34.53 23.49 -4.40
CA PRO A 249 33.94 22.32 -3.75
C PRO A 249 34.99 21.45 -3.04
N PRO A 250 34.62 20.77 -1.94
CA PRO A 250 35.50 19.80 -1.28
C PRO A 250 35.83 18.64 -2.22
N ARG A 251 37.04 18.08 -2.08
CA ARG A 251 37.54 17.00 -2.95
C ARG A 251 36.83 15.65 -2.72
N VAL A 252 36.19 15.49 -1.57
CA VAL A 252 35.42 14.28 -1.17
C VAL A 252 33.99 14.72 -0.89
N ALA A 253 33.02 13.88 -1.27
CA ALA A 253 31.61 14.14 -1.01
C ALA A 253 31.32 14.24 0.51
N PRO A 254 30.48 15.19 0.95
CA PRO A 254 30.11 15.32 2.36
C PRO A 254 29.40 14.07 2.91
N ILE A 255 29.63 13.77 4.20
CA ILE A 255 28.99 12.67 4.94
C ILE A 255 27.82 13.23 5.75
N ALA A 256 26.64 12.63 5.65
CA ALA A 256 25.47 13.01 6.45
C ALA A 256 25.48 12.28 7.81
N LEU A 257 25.33 13.03 8.90
CA LEU A 257 25.27 12.51 10.28
C LEU A 257 24.01 13.02 10.99
N LEU A 258 23.29 12.12 11.65
CA LEU A 258 22.17 12.49 12.53
C LEU A 258 22.65 13.13 13.83
N GLU A 259 21.85 14.03 14.39
CA GLU A 259 22.08 14.59 15.73
C GLU A 259 22.21 13.48 16.78
N GLU A 260 23.16 13.62 17.70
CA GLU A 260 23.45 12.57 18.70
C GLU A 260 22.36 12.45 19.76
N ASN A 261 21.81 13.59 20.22
CA ASN A 261 20.81 13.62 21.30
C ASN A 261 19.39 13.65 20.72
N ARG A 262 18.77 12.49 20.58
CA ARG A 262 17.41 12.32 20.04
C ARG A 262 16.42 12.01 21.15
N THR A 263 15.76 13.05 21.64
CA THR A 263 14.80 12.91 22.75
C THR A 263 13.42 12.49 22.25
N ARG A 264 12.67 11.74 23.09
CA ARG A 264 11.24 11.43 22.88
C ARG A 264 10.29 12.57 23.27
N LEU A 265 10.81 13.79 23.42
CA LEU A 265 10.01 14.98 23.73
C LEU A 265 9.49 15.59 22.42
N PRO A 266 8.15 15.79 22.28
CA PRO A 266 7.60 16.39 21.06
C PRO A 266 7.98 17.86 20.94
N LEU A 267 8.36 18.27 19.73
CA LEU A 267 8.52 19.67 19.38
C LEU A 267 7.17 20.29 18.99
N SER A 268 6.90 21.49 19.49
CA SER A 268 5.84 22.34 18.95
C SER A 268 6.24 22.92 17.59
N ALA A 269 5.26 23.42 16.83
CA ALA A 269 5.51 24.10 15.56
C ALA A 269 6.53 25.24 15.70
N SER A 270 6.45 26.02 16.78
CA SER A 270 7.38 27.14 17.02
C SER A 270 8.78 26.65 17.38
N SER A 271 8.91 25.59 18.19
CA SER A 271 10.19 24.98 18.52
C SER A 271 10.85 24.33 17.29
N TYR A 272 10.07 23.64 16.45
CA TYR A 272 10.54 23.03 15.22
C TYR A 272 11.04 24.08 14.20
N MET A 273 10.30 25.19 14.03
CA MET A 273 10.74 26.32 13.21
C MET A 273 12.05 26.93 13.71
N LYS A 274 12.16 27.13 15.03
CA LYS A 274 13.39 27.67 15.66
C LYS A 274 14.58 26.74 15.44
N LYS A 275 14.40 25.43 15.62
CA LYS A 275 15.44 24.41 15.42
C LYS A 275 16.05 24.50 14.02
N PHE A 276 15.24 24.67 12.99
CA PHE A 276 15.70 24.77 11.60
C PHE A 276 15.77 26.20 11.04
N SER A 277 15.89 27.22 11.90
CA SER A 277 16.07 28.64 11.52
C SER A 277 15.09 29.15 10.46
N SER A 278 13.84 28.69 10.50
CA SER A 278 12.79 29.02 9.54
C SER A 278 11.84 30.08 10.08
N PHE A 279 11.49 31.09 9.27
CA PHE A 279 10.66 32.24 9.68
C PHE A 279 9.55 32.52 8.65
N GLY A 280 8.38 33.01 9.09
CA GLY A 280 7.35 33.56 8.18
C GLY A 280 6.02 32.80 8.06
N PHE A 281 5.78 31.73 8.84
CA PHE A 281 4.56 30.91 8.73
C PHE A 281 3.51 31.24 9.81
N LYS A 282 3.11 32.51 9.90
CA LYS A 282 2.22 33.00 10.97
C LYS A 282 0.89 32.24 11.06
N ASP A 283 0.28 31.94 9.91
CA ASP A 283 -1.01 31.22 9.86
C ASP A 283 -0.92 29.79 10.44
N CYS A 284 0.22 29.12 10.25
CA CYS A 284 0.45 27.80 10.82
C CYS A 284 0.61 27.87 12.34
N LEU A 285 1.33 28.87 12.84
CA LEU A 285 1.51 29.10 14.27
C LEU A 285 0.21 29.53 14.97
N GLU A 286 -0.66 30.30 14.30
CA GLU A 286 -1.97 30.66 14.84
C GLU A 286 -2.85 29.42 15.05
N THR A 287 -2.77 28.44 14.15
CA THR A 287 -3.56 27.20 14.26
C THR A 287 -2.94 26.20 15.23
N LEU A 288 -1.64 25.89 15.08
CA LEU A 288 -0.96 24.86 15.87
C LEU A 288 -0.51 25.35 17.25
N GLY A 289 -0.35 26.65 17.45
CA GLY A 289 0.09 27.24 18.71
C GLY A 289 -0.94 27.15 19.83
N GLY A 290 -2.22 26.95 19.49
CA GLY A 290 -3.32 26.78 20.45
C GLY A 290 -3.56 25.34 20.91
N LEU A 291 -2.82 24.36 20.37
CA LEU A 291 -3.02 22.94 20.65
C LEU A 291 -2.03 22.42 21.69
N SER A 292 -2.46 21.42 22.45
CA SER A 292 -1.61 20.68 23.38
C SER A 292 -0.67 19.73 22.62
N LEU A 293 0.51 19.49 23.19
CA LEU A 293 1.44 18.49 22.67
C LEU A 293 1.04 17.08 23.11
N VAL A 294 1.43 16.07 22.32
CA VAL A 294 1.22 14.66 22.66
C VAL A 294 1.99 14.26 23.93
N ASP A 295 1.42 13.35 24.72
CA ASP A 295 2.13 12.76 25.85
C ASP A 295 3.12 11.69 25.37
N GLU A 296 4.19 11.45 26.13
CA GLU A 296 5.15 10.38 25.83
C GLU A 296 4.51 8.99 25.76
N ALA A 297 3.41 8.78 26.51
CA ALA A 297 2.62 7.55 26.49
C ALA A 297 2.02 7.23 25.10
N ALA A 298 1.84 8.25 24.24
CA ALA A 298 1.38 8.07 22.86
C ALA A 298 2.43 7.38 21.98
N LEU A 299 3.70 7.44 22.38
CA LEU A 299 4.83 6.93 21.61
C LEU A 299 5.12 5.45 21.92
N ASN A 300 4.77 4.95 23.11
CA ASN A 300 5.20 3.64 23.60
C ASN A 300 4.97 2.47 22.64
N TYR A 301 3.89 2.49 21.86
CA TYR A 301 3.60 1.44 20.90
C TYR A 301 4.35 1.62 19.57
N ILE A 302 4.51 2.86 19.10
CA ILE A 302 5.04 3.17 17.75
C ILE A 302 6.55 3.44 17.77
N TRP A 303 7.10 3.84 18.91
CA TRP A 303 8.52 4.06 19.21
C TRP A 303 8.79 3.55 20.64
N PRO A 304 9.02 2.24 20.84
CA PRO A 304 9.32 1.67 22.16
C PRO A 304 10.72 2.07 22.66
N GLU A 305 10.94 2.11 23.98
CA GLU A 305 12.29 2.32 24.54
C GLU A 305 13.17 1.11 24.25
N GLU A 306 14.38 1.34 23.73
CA GLU A 306 15.35 0.25 23.54
C GLU A 306 15.79 -0.28 24.91
N ALA A 307 15.59 -1.59 25.15
CA ALA A 307 16.12 -2.25 26.33
C ALA A 307 17.64 -2.08 26.35
N GLY A 308 18.14 -1.30 27.32
CA GLY A 308 19.52 -0.82 27.33
C GLY A 308 20.58 -1.89 27.11
N ASN A 309 21.48 -1.60 26.18
CA ASN A 309 22.79 -2.23 26.05
C ASN A 309 23.59 -2.03 27.35
N SER A 310 23.56 -2.99 28.28
CA SER A 310 24.61 -3.12 29.29
C SER A 310 25.80 -3.83 28.64
N TYR A 311 26.77 -3.05 28.18
CA TYR A 311 28.14 -3.53 28.01
C TYR A 311 28.67 -3.89 29.41
N ASP A 312 28.88 -5.19 29.68
CA ASP A 312 29.64 -5.63 30.84
C ASP A 312 30.90 -6.36 30.37
N GLU A 313 32.02 -5.64 30.48
CA GLU A 313 33.36 -6.21 30.40
C GLU A 313 33.64 -6.98 31.70
N ARG A 314 33.92 -8.29 31.62
CA ARG A 314 35.09 -8.98 32.23
C ARG A 314 34.96 -10.52 32.26
N VAL A 315 35.93 -11.17 31.62
CA VAL A 315 36.85 -12.23 32.15
C VAL A 315 36.34 -13.68 32.36
N SER A 316 36.88 -14.54 31.48
CA SER A 316 37.51 -15.88 31.64
C SER A 316 36.74 -17.16 32.00
N ASP A 317 37.05 -18.18 31.18
CA ASP A 317 37.39 -19.59 31.48
C ASP A 317 36.35 -20.58 32.05
N GLU A 318 35.84 -21.42 31.14
CA GLU A 318 35.87 -22.90 31.12
C GLU A 318 35.23 -23.77 32.27
N PRO A 319 34.94 -25.08 32.07
CA PRO A 319 33.56 -25.60 32.14
C PRO A 319 33.37 -26.78 33.11
N GLN A 320 32.24 -26.89 33.84
CA GLN A 320 31.85 -28.15 34.52
C GLN A 320 30.33 -28.40 34.62
N THR A 321 29.90 -29.33 33.77
CA THR A 321 29.03 -30.50 34.00
C THR A 321 28.01 -30.59 35.17
N THR A 322 26.85 -31.16 34.78
CA THR A 322 25.90 -32.05 35.49
C THR A 322 24.68 -31.46 36.21
N GLY A 323 23.49 -31.69 35.60
CA GLY A 323 22.54 -32.64 36.18
C GLY A 323 21.26 -32.11 36.85
N ILE A 324 20.17 -32.11 36.06
CA ILE A 324 18.78 -32.50 36.40
C ILE A 324 18.08 -31.84 37.62
N GLY A 325 16.93 -31.20 37.35
CA GLY A 325 15.84 -31.09 38.33
C GLY A 325 14.96 -29.85 38.17
N GLU A 326 13.67 -30.05 37.89
CA GLU A 326 12.61 -29.05 37.98
C GLU A 326 12.70 -28.21 39.27
N LEU A 327 12.41 -26.90 39.17
CA LEU A 327 11.49 -26.18 40.08
C LEU A 327 11.44 -24.68 39.75
N SER A 328 10.21 -24.23 39.47
CA SER A 328 9.65 -22.88 39.67
C SER A 328 10.33 -22.02 40.75
N ILE A 329 10.44 -20.69 40.52
CA ILE A 329 10.32 -19.65 41.58
C ILE A 329 10.10 -18.23 41.00
N ARG A 330 8.91 -17.72 41.32
CA ARG A 330 8.55 -16.41 41.92
C ARG A 330 9.23 -15.12 41.41
N LEU A 331 8.41 -14.31 40.73
CA LEU A 331 8.44 -12.85 40.83
C LEU A 331 8.16 -12.42 42.28
N LYS A 332 9.14 -11.77 42.94
CA LYS A 332 8.94 -11.06 44.21
C LYS A 332 8.91 -9.56 43.95
N ARG A 333 7.77 -8.97 44.31
CA ARG A 333 7.56 -7.54 44.57
C ARG A 333 8.61 -6.97 45.52
N HIS A 334 9.08 -5.77 45.24
CA HIS A 334 9.47 -4.80 46.26
C HIS A 334 8.93 -3.42 45.89
N GLU A 335 8.02 -2.92 46.72
CA GLU A 335 7.51 -1.55 46.73
C GLU A 335 8.53 -0.59 47.35
N LYS A 336 8.61 0.66 46.83
CA LYS A 336 8.66 1.90 47.64
C LYS A 336 8.40 3.17 46.80
N SER A 337 7.19 3.72 46.99
CA SER A 337 6.78 5.13 47.16
C SER A 337 7.53 6.27 46.46
N SER A 338 6.83 7.00 45.58
CA SER A 338 6.80 8.48 45.53
C SER A 338 5.61 8.98 44.70
N THR A 339 4.81 9.87 45.30
CA THR A 339 3.43 10.30 45.01
C THR A 339 3.26 11.39 43.94
N ARG A 340 2.30 11.23 43.00
CA ARG A 340 1.17 12.17 42.70
C ARG A 340 0.18 11.53 41.68
N PRO A 341 -1.09 11.97 41.65
CA PRO A 341 -2.24 11.10 41.88
C PRO A 341 -2.78 10.43 40.62
N THR A 342 -2.83 9.11 40.64
CA THR A 342 -3.80 8.30 39.90
C THR A 342 -5.20 8.54 40.48
N PRO A 343 -6.27 8.61 39.66
CA PRO A 343 -7.62 8.44 40.19
C PRO A 343 -7.73 7.01 40.73
N PRO A 344 -8.43 6.79 41.85
CA PRO A 344 -8.43 5.51 42.52
C PRO A 344 -9.21 4.45 41.72
N ASP A 345 -8.62 3.27 41.58
CA ASP A 345 -9.38 2.01 41.48
C ASP A 345 -10.19 1.85 42.77
N ALA A 346 -11.38 2.43 42.77
CA ALA A 346 -12.46 2.10 43.67
C ALA A 346 -13.61 1.64 42.77
N THR A 347 -13.92 0.34 42.76
CA THR A 347 -15.27 -0.09 42.38
C THR A 347 -16.23 0.62 43.34
N THR A 348 -16.88 1.66 42.84
CA THR A 348 -17.86 2.42 43.62
C THR A 348 -19.09 1.54 43.86
N ALA A 349 -19.85 1.79 44.94
CA ALA A 349 -21.15 1.11 45.14
C ALA A 349 -22.08 1.29 43.92
N LEU A 350 -21.93 2.41 43.20
CA LEU A 350 -22.62 2.72 41.96
C LEU A 350 -22.22 1.78 40.82
N ASP A 351 -20.91 1.54 40.59
CA ASP A 351 -20.44 0.59 39.57
C ASP A 351 -21.02 -0.81 39.80
N GLN A 352 -20.98 -1.31 41.03
CA GLN A 352 -21.52 -2.64 41.34
C GLN A 352 -23.05 -2.71 41.16
N THR A 353 -23.77 -1.64 41.49
CA THR A 353 -25.21 -1.54 41.27
C THR A 353 -25.57 -1.49 39.78
N VAL A 354 -24.83 -0.71 38.99
CA VAL A 354 -24.96 -0.63 37.54
C VAL A 354 -24.73 -2.00 36.90
N GLU A 355 -23.67 -2.69 37.32
CA GLU A 355 -23.36 -4.05 36.85
C GLU A 355 -24.49 -5.04 37.13
N ASN A 356 -25.05 -5.00 38.34
CA ASN A 356 -26.19 -5.84 38.71
C ASN A 356 -27.45 -5.49 37.90
N LEU A 357 -27.69 -4.20 37.62
CA LEU A 357 -28.84 -3.75 36.84
C LEU A 357 -28.77 -4.23 35.37
N VAL A 358 -27.60 -4.11 34.73
CA VAL A 358 -27.38 -4.59 33.36
C VAL A 358 -27.62 -6.10 33.28
N GLN A 359 -27.07 -6.85 34.25
CA GLN A 359 -27.27 -8.30 34.35
C GLN A 359 -28.74 -8.67 34.60
N ASP A 360 -29.44 -7.98 35.51
CA ASP A 360 -30.86 -8.25 35.78
C ASP A 360 -31.73 -8.06 34.53
N ILE A 361 -31.47 -7.02 33.71
CA ILE A 361 -32.23 -6.79 32.48
C ILE A 361 -31.91 -7.86 31.42
N LEU A 362 -30.63 -8.20 31.23
CA LEU A 362 -30.20 -9.21 30.25
C LEU A 362 -30.75 -10.61 30.58
N TYR A 363 -30.68 -11.05 31.84
CA TYR A 363 -30.98 -12.43 32.22
C TYR A 363 -32.39 -12.64 32.77
N LYS A 364 -32.99 -11.63 33.43
CA LYS A 364 -34.34 -11.75 34.02
C LYS A 364 -35.42 -11.05 33.20
N GLY A 365 -35.06 -10.17 32.26
CA GLY A 365 -36.00 -9.44 31.42
C GLY A 365 -36.96 -8.52 32.20
N SER A 366 -36.61 -8.17 33.44
CA SER A 366 -37.41 -7.32 34.32
C SER A 366 -36.61 -6.11 34.77
N LEU A 367 -37.18 -4.93 34.57
CA LEU A 367 -36.64 -3.65 35.03
C LEU A 367 -37.20 -3.34 36.43
N ASP A 368 -36.36 -3.26 37.45
CA ASP A 368 -36.79 -2.80 38.79
C ASP A 368 -36.82 -1.27 38.83
N SER A 369 -38.00 -0.69 38.59
CA SER A 369 -38.18 0.77 38.53
C SER A 369 -37.77 1.48 39.82
N ALA A 370 -37.88 0.82 40.97
CA ALA A 370 -37.52 1.41 42.27
C ALA A 370 -36.01 1.63 42.41
N LYS A 371 -35.18 0.73 41.86
CA LYS A 371 -33.71 0.90 41.83
C LYS A 371 -33.27 1.93 40.80
N LEU A 372 -34.02 2.09 39.71
CA LEU A 372 -33.75 3.11 38.71
C LEU A 372 -34.01 4.52 39.25
N ASP A 373 -35.11 4.72 39.96
CA ASP A 373 -35.44 6.01 40.57
C ASP A 373 -34.40 6.42 41.63
N GLU A 374 -33.83 5.46 42.37
CA GLU A 374 -32.81 5.70 43.41
C GLU A 374 -31.52 6.35 42.86
N TYR A 375 -31.08 5.94 41.67
CA TYR A 375 -29.80 6.39 41.08
C TYR A 375 -29.96 7.27 39.84
N SER A 376 -31.19 7.47 39.34
CA SER A 376 -31.49 8.35 38.19
C SER A 376 -31.06 9.81 38.38
N ASN A 377 -30.92 10.26 39.64
CA ASN A 377 -30.48 11.62 39.99
C ASN A 377 -28.95 11.79 39.99
N ASP A 378 -28.17 10.72 39.85
CA ASP A 378 -26.70 10.82 39.76
C ASP A 378 -26.28 11.22 38.33
N PRO A 379 -25.57 12.35 38.15
CA PRO A 379 -25.21 12.86 36.83
C PRO A 379 -24.28 11.93 36.03
N TYR A 380 -23.58 11.00 36.67
CA TYR A 380 -22.67 10.06 36.02
C TYR A 380 -23.31 8.69 35.77
N PHE A 381 -24.51 8.43 36.28
CA PHE A 381 -25.18 7.12 36.19
C PHE A 381 -25.23 6.57 34.77
N GLN A 382 -25.58 7.40 33.79
CA GLN A 382 -25.61 6.99 32.38
C GLN A 382 -24.22 6.68 31.80
N ASP A 383 -23.17 7.38 32.22
CA ASP A 383 -21.81 7.11 31.77
C ASP A 383 -21.29 5.78 32.34
N HIS A 384 -21.61 5.48 33.60
CA HIS A 384 -21.32 4.18 34.20
C HIS A 384 -22.07 3.04 33.50
N LEU A 385 -23.36 3.23 33.20
CA LEU A 385 -24.17 2.27 32.43
C LEU A 385 -23.58 2.01 31.03
N LEU A 386 -23.18 3.07 30.33
CA LEU A 386 -22.57 2.98 29.02
C LEU A 386 -21.25 2.18 29.06
N ARG A 387 -20.37 2.50 30.01
CA ARG A 387 -19.10 1.77 30.21
C ARG A 387 -19.33 0.30 30.54
N SER A 388 -20.31 0.00 31.40
CA SER A 388 -20.65 -1.38 31.78
C SER A 388 -21.14 -2.17 30.56
N LEU A 389 -21.99 -1.57 29.73
CA LEU A 389 -22.49 -2.21 28.52
C LEU A 389 -21.40 -2.37 27.45
N HIS A 390 -20.50 -1.38 27.29
CA HIS A 390 -19.35 -1.48 26.38
C HIS A 390 -18.34 -2.56 26.76
N ARG A 391 -18.25 -2.95 28.04
CA ARG A 391 -17.46 -4.12 28.47
C ARG A 391 -18.08 -5.46 28.07
N ARG A 392 -19.35 -5.48 27.66
CA ARG A 392 -20.10 -6.69 27.27
C ARG A 392 -20.84 -6.52 25.95
N PRO A 393 -20.13 -6.23 24.85
CA PRO A 393 -20.77 -5.93 23.57
C PRO A 393 -21.55 -7.11 22.97
N HIS A 394 -21.19 -8.35 23.35
CA HIS A 394 -21.78 -9.59 22.81
C HIS A 394 -23.05 -10.04 23.54
N ASP A 395 -23.37 -9.46 24.69
CA ASP A 395 -24.50 -9.90 25.53
C ASP A 395 -25.87 -9.42 25.01
N LEU A 396 -25.88 -8.39 24.16
CA LEU A 396 -27.10 -7.95 23.49
C LEU A 396 -27.49 -8.92 22.38
N SER A 397 -28.78 -9.23 22.25
CA SER A 397 -29.34 -10.17 21.28
C SER A 397 -30.65 -9.66 20.68
N SER A 398 -31.30 -10.46 19.84
CA SER A 398 -32.63 -10.17 19.27
C SER A 398 -33.78 -10.30 20.31
N SER A 399 -33.63 -9.68 21.48
CA SER A 399 -34.56 -9.75 22.62
C SER A 399 -35.11 -8.38 23.01
N ASN A 400 -36.30 -8.35 23.60
CA ASN A 400 -36.91 -7.11 24.12
C ASN A 400 -36.05 -6.45 25.23
N SER A 401 -35.30 -7.25 25.98
CA SER A 401 -34.32 -6.77 26.98
C SER A 401 -33.23 -5.91 26.35
N SER A 402 -32.76 -6.27 25.15
CA SER A 402 -31.71 -5.51 24.45
C SER A 402 -32.22 -4.14 24.02
N THR A 403 -33.46 -4.08 23.52
CA THR A 403 -34.13 -2.80 23.21
C THR A 403 -34.30 -1.93 24.45
N GLN A 404 -34.69 -2.51 25.60
CA GLN A 404 -34.82 -1.78 26.86
C GLN A 404 -33.48 -1.21 27.35
N LEU A 405 -32.39 -1.97 27.24
CA LEU A 405 -31.05 -1.51 27.60
C LEU A 405 -30.57 -0.37 26.72
N LEU A 406 -30.71 -0.49 25.40
CA LEU A 406 -30.32 0.58 24.47
C LEU A 406 -31.07 1.88 24.77
N ARG A 407 -32.38 1.79 25.04
CA ARG A 407 -33.20 2.95 25.44
C ARG A 407 -32.71 3.59 26.73
N LEU A 408 -32.42 2.78 27.75
CA LEU A 408 -32.00 3.27 29.05
C LEU A 408 -30.60 3.92 29.01
N VAL A 409 -29.65 3.25 28.37
CA VAL A 409 -28.24 3.66 28.35
C VAL A 409 -28.01 4.92 27.51
N TYR A 410 -28.77 5.08 26.42
CA TYR A 410 -28.62 6.20 25.49
C TYR A 410 -29.70 7.29 25.64
N ALA A 411 -30.56 7.21 26.65
CA ALA A 411 -31.60 8.20 26.90
C ALA A 411 -31.01 9.62 26.99
N GLY A 412 -31.49 10.55 26.16
CA GLY A 412 -31.01 11.94 26.15
C GLY A 412 -29.63 12.17 25.51
N ARG A 413 -28.99 11.14 24.94
CA ARG A 413 -27.74 11.33 24.18
C ARG A 413 -28.02 11.79 22.75
N SER A 414 -27.16 12.66 22.23
CA SER A 414 -27.25 13.17 20.86
C SER A 414 -26.73 12.19 19.81
N HIS A 415 -25.79 11.31 20.16
CA HIS A 415 -25.22 10.30 19.26
C HIS A 415 -25.45 8.89 19.81
N LEU A 416 -26.22 8.10 19.07
CA LEU A 416 -26.47 6.67 19.31
C LEU A 416 -25.34 5.86 18.68
N ASN A 417 -24.18 5.81 19.33
CA ASN A 417 -23.01 5.11 18.82
C ASN A 417 -23.04 3.62 19.20
N TRP A 418 -23.62 2.79 18.33
CA TRP A 418 -23.91 1.38 18.59
C TRP A 418 -23.00 0.41 17.82
N VAL A 419 -21.87 0.90 17.31
CA VAL A 419 -20.94 0.12 16.46
C VAL A 419 -20.33 -1.10 17.14
N VAL A 420 -20.26 -1.11 18.47
CA VAL A 420 -19.70 -2.22 19.24
C VAL A 420 -20.68 -3.38 19.41
N TYR A 421 -21.99 -3.16 19.23
CA TYR A 421 -23.03 -4.17 19.51
C TYR A 421 -23.38 -4.99 18.25
N ARG A 422 -22.56 -6.00 17.95
CA ARG A 422 -22.66 -6.77 16.69
C ARG A 422 -23.84 -7.76 16.62
N ASN A 423 -24.32 -8.25 17.77
CA ASN A 423 -25.35 -9.30 17.87
C ASN A 423 -26.81 -8.80 17.90
N VAL A 424 -27.04 -7.50 17.72
CA VAL A 424 -28.40 -6.90 17.75
C VAL A 424 -29.12 -7.14 16.42
N SER A 425 -30.46 -7.17 16.42
CA SER A 425 -31.25 -7.27 15.18
C SER A 425 -31.73 -5.90 14.69
N TYR A 426 -32.03 -5.78 13.40
CA TYR A 426 -32.60 -4.56 12.81
C TYR A 426 -33.91 -4.14 13.50
N GLU A 427 -34.71 -5.10 13.96
CA GLU A 427 -35.96 -4.86 14.68
C GLU A 427 -35.73 -4.25 16.06
N SER A 428 -34.74 -4.74 16.82
CA SER A 428 -34.40 -4.18 18.13
C SER A 428 -33.86 -2.75 18.00
N VAL A 429 -33.00 -2.50 17.01
CA VAL A 429 -32.49 -1.16 16.69
C VAL A 429 -33.65 -0.23 16.31
N ALA A 430 -34.53 -0.67 15.39
CA ALA A 430 -35.68 0.12 14.95
C ALA A 430 -36.65 0.44 16.10
N ALA A 431 -36.92 -0.52 16.98
CA ALA A 431 -37.78 -0.34 18.14
C ALA A 431 -37.18 0.64 19.16
N ALA A 432 -35.86 0.64 19.36
CA ALA A 432 -35.19 1.60 20.22
C ALA A 432 -35.21 3.00 19.61
N VAL A 433 -34.85 3.15 18.33
CA VAL A 433 -34.86 4.43 17.61
C VAL A 433 -36.26 5.06 17.58
N GLY A 434 -37.31 4.24 17.50
CA GLY A 434 -38.69 4.71 17.53
C GLY A 434 -39.24 5.07 18.92
N SER A 435 -38.43 5.00 19.98
CA SER A 435 -38.87 5.25 21.35
C SER A 435 -38.81 6.74 21.73
N GLU A 436 -39.64 7.14 22.69
CA GLU A 436 -39.71 8.53 23.15
C GLU A 436 -38.39 8.98 23.82
N GLU A 437 -37.71 8.06 24.53
CA GLU A 437 -36.47 8.36 25.26
C GLU A 437 -35.30 8.71 24.34
N LEU A 438 -35.29 8.18 23.12
CA LEU A 438 -34.24 8.40 22.11
C LEU A 438 -34.66 9.42 21.04
N SER A 439 -35.86 10.01 21.16
CA SER A 439 -36.40 10.97 20.18
C SER A 439 -35.54 12.21 19.98
N GLY A 440 -34.72 12.60 20.97
CA GLY A 440 -33.80 13.73 20.88
C GLY A 440 -32.47 13.46 20.17
N ALA A 441 -32.19 12.21 19.77
CA ALA A 441 -30.93 11.85 19.13
C ALA A 441 -30.80 12.49 17.73
N GLN A 442 -29.58 12.93 17.40
CA GLN A 442 -29.23 13.58 16.13
C GLN A 442 -28.41 12.67 15.21
N ALA A 443 -27.66 11.72 15.77
CA ALA A 443 -26.78 10.82 15.04
C ALA A 443 -26.96 9.34 15.44
N LEU A 444 -26.76 8.43 14.49
CA LEU A 444 -26.78 6.98 14.71
C LEU A 444 -25.61 6.31 13.97
N SER A 445 -24.82 5.52 14.68
CA SER A 445 -23.71 4.73 14.09
C SER A 445 -23.88 3.25 14.37
N LEU A 446 -23.79 2.41 13.34
CA LEU A 446 -24.02 0.96 13.43
C LEU A 446 -22.94 0.16 12.68
N CYS A 447 -22.47 -0.93 13.28
CA CYS A 447 -21.71 -1.95 12.56
C CYS A 447 -22.68 -2.97 11.97
N ILE A 448 -22.66 -3.19 10.65
CA ILE A 448 -23.75 -3.87 9.94
C ILE A 448 -23.45 -5.32 9.52
N GLU A 449 -22.25 -5.84 9.73
CA GLU A 449 -21.82 -7.16 9.19
C GLU A 449 -22.51 -8.37 9.86
N GLU A 450 -22.98 -8.21 11.09
CA GLU A 450 -23.55 -9.28 11.92
C GLU A 450 -25.02 -9.01 12.35
N LEU A 451 -25.62 -7.90 11.89
CA LEU A 451 -27.01 -7.59 12.20
C LEU A 451 -27.95 -8.59 11.52
N SER A 452 -28.85 -9.17 12.32
CA SER A 452 -29.88 -10.10 11.85
C SER A 452 -31.22 -9.39 11.59
N GLY A 453 -32.13 -10.04 10.86
CA GLY A 453 -33.47 -9.49 10.58
C GLY A 453 -33.56 -8.71 9.26
N SER A 454 -34.61 -7.89 9.12
CA SER A 454 -34.91 -7.16 7.89
C SER A 454 -34.51 -5.68 7.98
N PRO A 455 -33.59 -5.20 7.11
CA PRO A 455 -33.21 -3.77 7.06
C PRO A 455 -34.37 -2.81 6.77
N ASN A 456 -35.45 -3.29 6.13
CA ASN A 456 -36.62 -2.45 5.82
C ASN A 456 -37.29 -1.88 7.07
N VAL A 457 -37.26 -2.60 8.20
CA VAL A 457 -37.84 -2.12 9.47
C VAL A 457 -37.01 -0.95 10.02
N LEU A 458 -35.69 -1.02 9.89
CA LEU A 458 -34.80 0.09 10.22
C LEU A 458 -35.06 1.29 9.30
N PHE A 459 -35.19 1.08 7.98
CA PHE A 459 -35.49 2.17 7.05
C PHE A 459 -36.81 2.87 7.37
N GLU A 460 -37.86 2.11 7.73
CA GLU A 460 -39.13 2.68 8.18
C GLU A 460 -38.94 3.57 9.42
N ALA A 461 -38.26 3.07 10.46
CA ALA A 461 -37.99 3.82 11.68
C ALA A 461 -37.17 5.09 11.42
N LEU A 462 -36.11 4.99 10.62
CA LEU A 462 -35.29 6.12 10.23
C LEU A 462 -36.11 7.17 9.47
N SER A 463 -36.97 6.75 8.55
CA SER A 463 -37.81 7.66 7.76
C SER A 463 -38.84 8.45 8.59
N ARG A 464 -39.19 7.95 9.78
CA ARG A 464 -40.13 8.59 10.73
C ARG A 464 -39.46 9.53 11.72
N SER A 465 -38.13 9.44 11.89
CA SER A 465 -37.41 10.31 12.82
C SER A 465 -37.08 11.64 12.15
N ASP A 466 -37.51 12.75 12.73
CA ASP A 466 -37.18 14.10 12.21
C ASP A 466 -35.87 14.67 12.78
N THR A 467 -35.40 14.09 13.89
CA THR A 467 -34.24 14.54 14.67
C THR A 467 -32.95 13.88 14.23
N LEU A 468 -32.97 12.58 13.87
CA LEU A 468 -31.80 11.89 13.33
C LEU A 468 -31.44 12.43 11.95
N ARG A 469 -30.34 13.17 11.87
CA ARG A 469 -29.83 13.78 10.63
C ARG A 469 -28.58 13.10 10.10
N GLU A 470 -27.78 12.51 10.97
CA GLU A 470 -26.52 11.88 10.64
C GLU A 470 -26.61 10.36 10.88
N ILE A 471 -26.32 9.56 9.86
CA ILE A 471 -26.38 8.10 9.93
C ILE A 471 -25.08 7.52 9.40
N CYS A 472 -24.40 6.71 10.18
CA CYS A 472 -23.18 6.02 9.79
C CYS A 472 -23.38 4.51 9.81
N PHE A 473 -23.10 3.86 8.68
CA PHE A 473 -23.01 2.41 8.58
C PHE A 473 -21.57 2.00 8.38
N LEU A 474 -21.05 1.26 9.36
CA LEU A 474 -19.68 0.80 9.44
C LEU A 474 -19.59 -0.71 9.23
N GLN A 475 -18.44 -1.16 8.74
CA GLN A 475 -18.04 -2.56 8.78
C GLN A 475 -17.04 -2.79 9.91
N SER A 476 -16.86 -4.06 10.32
CA SER A 476 -15.85 -4.38 11.32
C SER A 476 -14.43 -4.07 10.81
N PRO A 477 -13.44 -3.85 11.70
CA PRO A 477 -12.05 -3.66 11.28
C PRO A 477 -11.47 -4.87 10.55
N GLU A 478 -11.98 -6.07 10.83
CA GLU A 478 -11.59 -7.32 10.15
C GLU A 478 -12.07 -7.39 8.70
N ARG A 479 -13.17 -6.70 8.36
CA ARG A 479 -13.68 -6.52 6.99
C ARG A 479 -13.97 -7.83 6.25
N GLU A 480 -14.42 -8.85 6.98
CA GLU A 480 -14.74 -10.17 6.41
C GLU A 480 -15.79 -10.13 5.30
N LYS A 481 -16.72 -9.14 5.33
CA LYS A 481 -17.79 -8.98 4.34
C LYS A 481 -17.83 -7.57 3.75
N ASP A 482 -16.79 -7.23 2.99
CA ASP A 482 -16.61 -5.86 2.50
C ASP A 482 -17.77 -5.32 1.63
N THR A 483 -18.59 -6.20 1.04
CA THR A 483 -19.75 -5.80 0.22
C THR A 483 -21.03 -5.50 1.02
N ALA A 484 -21.05 -5.74 2.34
CA ALA A 484 -22.26 -5.59 3.16
C ALA A 484 -22.88 -4.18 3.11
N SER A 485 -22.05 -3.14 3.22
CA SER A 485 -22.52 -1.74 3.14
C SER A 485 -23.06 -1.38 1.77
N CYS A 486 -22.45 -1.90 0.71
CA CYS A 486 -22.94 -1.71 -0.66
C CYS A 486 -24.31 -2.37 -0.86
N GLN A 487 -24.49 -3.58 -0.32
CA GLN A 487 -25.76 -4.31 -0.37
C GLN A 487 -26.85 -3.60 0.44
N LEU A 488 -26.55 -3.13 1.65
CA LEU A 488 -27.49 -2.38 2.47
C LEU A 488 -27.90 -1.07 1.79
N PHE A 489 -26.96 -0.34 1.18
CA PHE A 489 -27.25 0.87 0.43
C PHE A 489 -28.11 0.58 -0.80
N ALA A 490 -27.83 -0.50 -1.54
CA ALA A 490 -28.65 -0.93 -2.67
C ALA A 490 -30.09 -1.27 -2.24
N GLN A 491 -30.26 -1.91 -1.08
CA GLN A 491 -31.59 -2.18 -0.49
C GLN A 491 -32.30 -0.90 -0.07
N LEU A 492 -31.59 0.07 0.54
CA LEU A 492 -32.14 1.38 0.87
C LEU A 492 -32.66 2.07 -0.41
N CYS A 493 -31.86 2.11 -1.47
CA CYS A 493 -32.25 2.69 -2.76
C CYS A 493 -33.44 1.96 -3.39
N ALA A 494 -33.57 0.66 -3.18
CA ALA A 494 -34.70 -0.15 -3.65
C ALA A 494 -35.99 0.07 -2.83
N SER A 495 -35.90 0.59 -1.62
CA SER A 495 -37.02 0.75 -0.69
C SER A 495 -37.91 1.97 -1.00
N SER A 496 -39.16 1.95 -0.50
CA SER A 496 -40.05 3.11 -0.54
C SER A 496 -39.61 4.28 0.33
N TYR A 497 -38.61 4.09 1.19
CA TYR A 497 -38.12 5.09 2.15
C TYR A 497 -36.91 5.88 1.64
N ALA A 498 -36.31 5.47 0.52
CA ALA A 498 -35.11 6.07 -0.06
C ALA A 498 -35.18 7.59 -0.18
N THR A 499 -36.28 8.14 -0.72
CA THR A 499 -36.46 9.58 -0.91
C THR A 499 -36.42 10.33 0.42
N SER A 500 -37.18 9.86 1.42
CA SER A 500 -37.23 10.49 2.74
C SER A 500 -35.86 10.48 3.42
N ILE A 501 -35.14 9.36 3.35
CA ILE A 501 -33.85 9.21 4.02
C ILE A 501 -32.74 9.96 3.30
N LEU A 502 -32.50 9.70 2.01
CA LEU A 502 -31.32 10.20 1.29
C LEU A 502 -31.35 11.72 1.08
N GLN A 503 -32.55 12.32 0.97
CA GLN A 503 -32.70 13.77 0.84
C GLN A 503 -32.63 14.49 2.19
N ALA A 504 -33.19 13.91 3.27
CA ALA A 504 -33.29 14.60 4.56
C ALA A 504 -32.12 14.31 5.53
N LYS A 505 -31.36 13.22 5.31
CA LYS A 505 -30.37 12.69 6.26
C LYS A 505 -29.04 12.39 5.58
N ASN A 506 -27.94 12.80 6.19
CA ASN A 506 -26.60 12.47 5.73
C ASN A 506 -26.30 11.00 6.06
N VAL A 507 -26.04 10.20 5.03
CA VAL A 507 -25.77 8.76 5.17
C VAL A 507 -24.32 8.51 4.78
N VAL A 508 -23.53 8.05 5.75
CA VAL A 508 -22.12 7.72 5.62
C VAL A 508 -21.95 6.21 5.57
N LEU A 509 -21.16 5.73 4.62
CA LEU A 509 -20.86 4.32 4.40
C LEU A 509 -19.35 4.13 4.38
N THR A 510 -18.78 3.37 5.31
CA THR A 510 -17.31 3.18 5.39
C THR A 510 -16.72 2.50 4.15
N CYS A 511 -17.49 1.67 3.44
CA CYS A 511 -17.08 1.10 2.16
C CYS A 511 -16.76 2.15 1.09
N ALA A 512 -17.46 3.30 1.08
CA ALA A 512 -17.21 4.37 0.13
C ALA A 512 -15.84 5.04 0.37
N TYR A 513 -15.37 5.07 1.61
CA TYR A 513 -14.02 5.57 1.96
C TYR A 513 -12.96 4.50 1.73
N SER A 514 -13.28 3.24 1.98
CA SER A 514 -12.30 2.17 1.86
C SER A 514 -12.03 1.73 0.42
N ALA A 515 -13.06 1.63 -0.42
CA ALA A 515 -12.87 1.13 -1.78
C ALA A 515 -11.87 1.99 -2.58
N PRO A 516 -11.88 3.33 -2.50
CA PRO A 516 -10.86 4.17 -3.13
C PRO A 516 -9.43 3.94 -2.61
N LEU A 517 -9.25 3.65 -1.31
CA LEU A 517 -7.94 3.28 -0.74
C LEU A 517 -7.45 1.92 -1.27
N GLN A 518 -8.40 1.01 -1.54
CA GLN A 518 -8.18 -0.22 -2.31
C GLN A 518 -8.25 0.02 -3.82
N LYS A 519 -8.35 1.28 -4.26
CA LYS A 519 -8.46 1.75 -5.64
C LYS A 519 -9.62 1.07 -6.46
N LYS A 520 -10.63 0.52 -5.77
CA LYS A 520 -11.84 -0.15 -6.30
C LYS A 520 -13.05 0.78 -6.27
N LEU A 521 -13.99 0.58 -7.20
CA LEU A 521 -15.31 1.22 -7.14
C LEU A 521 -16.13 0.54 -6.05
N TRP A 522 -16.76 1.31 -5.17
CA TRP A 522 -17.61 0.73 -4.12
C TRP A 522 -19.02 0.37 -4.64
N LEU A 523 -19.52 1.06 -5.69
CA LEU A 523 -20.78 0.70 -6.37
C LEU A 523 -20.50 0.09 -7.76
N PRO A 524 -20.70 -1.23 -7.96
CA PRO A 524 -20.51 -1.86 -9.27
C PRO A 524 -21.58 -1.44 -10.29
N TYR A 525 -21.19 -1.43 -11.57
CA TYR A 525 -21.99 -0.86 -12.67
C TYR A 525 -23.19 -1.72 -13.15
N SER A 526 -23.53 -2.85 -12.51
CA SER A 526 -24.65 -3.71 -12.95
C SER A 526 -25.53 -4.28 -11.84
N SER A 527 -26.80 -3.85 -11.79
CA SER A 527 -28.04 -4.69 -11.67
C SER A 527 -29.28 -3.92 -11.17
N THR A 528 -29.15 -2.72 -10.59
CA THR A 528 -30.29 -1.95 -10.04
C THR A 528 -30.88 -0.96 -11.06
N ARG A 529 -31.32 -1.46 -12.24
CA ARG A 529 -31.88 -0.62 -13.32
C ARG A 529 -33.21 0.09 -13.00
N ASN A 530 -33.86 -0.22 -11.88
CA ASN A 530 -35.22 0.29 -11.62
C ASN A 530 -35.31 1.53 -10.70
N ASN A 531 -34.33 1.78 -9.81
CA ASN A 531 -34.40 2.89 -8.83
C ASN A 531 -33.24 3.90 -8.89
N SER A 532 -32.45 3.93 -9.99
CA SER A 532 -31.29 4.81 -10.13
C SER A 532 -31.59 6.30 -10.04
N ASN A 533 -32.83 6.72 -10.33
CA ASN A 533 -33.23 8.13 -10.31
C ASN A 533 -33.12 8.75 -8.91
N LEU A 534 -33.44 7.99 -7.85
CA LEU A 534 -33.44 8.52 -6.48
C LEU A 534 -32.03 8.86 -5.97
N VAL A 535 -31.05 8.03 -6.34
CA VAL A 535 -29.63 8.28 -6.04
C VAL A 535 -29.15 9.53 -6.78
N VAL A 536 -29.55 9.67 -8.05
CA VAL A 536 -29.22 10.84 -8.88
C VAL A 536 -29.88 12.10 -8.32
N ASP A 537 -31.08 12.04 -7.76
CA ASP A 537 -31.70 13.21 -7.15
C ASP A 537 -30.98 13.66 -5.87
N ALA A 538 -30.42 12.72 -5.08
CA ALA A 538 -29.66 13.02 -3.87
C ALA A 538 -28.20 13.44 -4.13
N PHE A 539 -27.56 12.84 -5.13
CA PHE A 539 -26.15 13.05 -5.51
C PHE A 539 -26.05 13.35 -7.02
N PRO A 540 -26.49 14.55 -7.47
CA PRO A 540 -26.79 14.78 -8.87
C PRO A 540 -25.59 14.85 -9.81
N VAL A 541 -24.45 15.39 -9.35
CA VAL A 541 -23.30 15.59 -10.23
C VAL A 541 -22.42 14.35 -10.25
N GLN A 542 -22.45 13.64 -11.37
CA GLN A 542 -21.71 12.38 -11.54
C GLN A 542 -20.48 12.53 -12.44
N HIS A 543 -20.46 13.55 -13.31
CA HIS A 543 -19.45 13.70 -14.35
C HIS A 543 -18.95 15.13 -14.45
N MET A 544 -17.66 15.28 -14.74
CA MET A 544 -17.02 16.56 -14.98
C MET A 544 -16.12 16.47 -16.21
N PHE A 545 -16.32 17.41 -17.14
CA PHE A 545 -15.61 17.50 -18.41
C PHE A 545 -14.82 18.80 -18.45
N VAL A 546 -13.50 18.73 -18.55
CA VAL A 546 -12.60 19.88 -18.50
C VAL A 546 -11.79 19.99 -19.78
N ARG A 547 -12.05 21.02 -20.56
CA ARG A 547 -11.39 21.33 -21.83
C ARG A 547 -10.31 22.37 -21.61
N TYR A 548 -9.04 22.04 -21.82
CA TYR A 548 -7.96 23.03 -21.84
C TYR A 548 -7.73 23.53 -23.26
N GLN A 549 -7.73 24.85 -23.45
CA GLN A 549 -7.56 25.48 -24.75
C GLN A 549 -6.53 26.62 -24.68
N PHE A 550 -5.48 26.53 -25.48
CA PHE A 550 -4.46 27.57 -25.61
C PHE A 550 -4.79 28.43 -26.84
N ALA A 551 -5.04 29.73 -26.65
CA ALA A 551 -5.40 30.61 -27.77
C ALA A 551 -4.13 31.12 -28.49
N ASP A 552 -3.91 30.69 -29.74
CA ASP A 552 -2.93 31.35 -30.62
C ASP A 552 -3.50 32.69 -31.13
N SER A 553 -2.73 33.76 -30.90
CA SER A 553 -3.00 35.13 -31.37
C SER A 553 -3.14 35.29 -32.90
N ALA A 554 -2.75 34.29 -33.71
CA ALA A 554 -2.78 34.37 -35.17
C ALA A 554 -4.08 33.87 -35.84
N GLY A 555 -5.05 33.32 -35.09
CA GLY A 555 -6.30 32.80 -35.67
C GLY A 555 -6.10 31.69 -36.71
N ARG A 556 -4.93 31.04 -36.75
CA ARG A 556 -4.65 29.91 -37.63
C ARG A 556 -5.38 28.68 -37.08
N ARG A 557 -6.30 28.13 -37.87
CA ARG A 557 -7.13 26.96 -37.53
C ARG A 557 -6.25 25.73 -37.28
N ASN A 558 -6.19 25.30 -36.02
CA ASN A 558 -6.38 23.91 -35.60
C ASN A 558 -6.53 23.88 -34.06
N PRO A 559 -7.75 23.81 -33.51
CA PRO A 559 -7.90 23.79 -32.06
C PRO A 559 -7.54 22.40 -31.54
N LYS A 560 -6.27 22.16 -31.23
CA LYS A 560 -5.90 21.09 -30.29
C LYS A 560 -6.35 21.57 -28.90
N PHE A 561 -7.54 21.17 -28.46
CA PHE A 561 -7.89 21.25 -27.05
C PHE A 561 -7.42 19.98 -26.34
N TRP A 562 -7.18 20.06 -25.04
CA TRP A 562 -6.89 18.90 -24.20
C TRP A 562 -8.15 18.51 -23.42
N PRO A 563 -8.82 17.40 -23.77
CA PRO A 563 -9.95 16.90 -22.99
C PRO A 563 -9.46 16.20 -21.73
N VAL A 564 -10.11 16.49 -20.62
CA VAL A 564 -9.94 15.82 -19.35
C VAL A 564 -11.32 15.43 -18.81
N TYR A 565 -11.49 14.16 -18.44
CA TYR A 565 -12.74 13.63 -17.92
C TYR A 565 -12.54 13.10 -16.50
N PHE A 566 -13.50 13.39 -15.61
CA PHE A 566 -13.53 12.91 -14.25
C PHE A 566 -14.90 12.30 -13.90
N PHE A 567 -14.88 11.16 -13.20
CA PHE A 567 -16.07 10.56 -12.58
C PHE A 567 -16.13 10.90 -11.09
N LEU A 568 -17.24 11.53 -10.68
CA LEU A 568 -17.48 11.94 -9.30
C LEU A 568 -18.50 11.06 -8.58
N GLY A 569 -19.19 10.15 -9.29
CA GLY A 569 -20.34 9.41 -8.76
C GLY A 569 -20.07 8.58 -7.50
N ASP A 570 -18.82 8.15 -7.28
CA ASP A 570 -18.44 7.40 -6.06
C ASP A 570 -18.21 8.29 -4.83
N ALA A 571 -18.05 9.60 -5.03
CA ALA A 571 -17.76 10.56 -3.98
C ALA A 571 -18.98 10.97 -3.14
N LEU A 572 -20.20 10.53 -3.52
CA LEU A 572 -21.45 10.81 -2.80
C LEU A 572 -21.66 12.30 -2.46
N LEU A 573 -21.29 13.18 -3.39
CA LEU A 573 -21.32 14.62 -3.16
C LEU A 573 -22.74 15.16 -3.29
N ARG A 574 -23.27 15.68 -2.18
CA ARG A 574 -24.48 16.49 -2.17
C ARG A 574 -24.28 17.80 -2.95
N PRO A 575 -25.36 18.44 -3.46
CA PRO A 575 -25.22 19.64 -4.29
C PRO A 575 -24.40 20.78 -3.69
N GLU A 576 -24.65 21.13 -2.42
CA GLU A 576 -23.90 22.20 -1.74
C GLU A 576 -22.42 21.83 -1.54
N ARG A 577 -22.15 20.59 -1.14
CA ARG A 577 -20.79 20.06 -0.98
C ARG A 577 -20.03 20.05 -2.30
N PHE A 578 -20.69 19.63 -3.39
CA PHE A 578 -20.15 19.73 -4.73
C PHE A 578 -19.81 21.19 -5.09
N ALA A 579 -20.71 22.14 -4.81
CA ALA A 579 -20.50 23.55 -5.11
C ALA A 579 -19.28 24.13 -4.40
N VAL A 580 -19.12 23.84 -3.10
CA VAL A 580 -17.94 24.25 -2.31
C VAL A 580 -16.66 23.63 -2.88
N GLY A 581 -16.71 22.34 -3.23
CA GLY A 581 -15.59 21.64 -3.85
C GLY A 581 -15.20 22.23 -5.21
N PHE A 582 -16.20 22.59 -6.03
CA PHE A 582 -15.98 23.21 -7.34
C PHE A 582 -15.33 24.60 -7.21
N ILE A 583 -15.76 25.42 -6.25
CA ILE A 583 -15.12 26.72 -5.97
C ILE A 583 -13.65 26.51 -5.60
N ASN A 584 -13.35 25.57 -4.70
CA ASN A 584 -11.98 25.25 -4.32
C ASN A 584 -11.15 24.71 -5.48
N TYR A 585 -11.75 23.87 -6.34
CA TYR A 585 -11.13 23.36 -7.54
C TYR A 585 -10.74 24.51 -8.48
N VAL A 586 -11.63 25.47 -8.72
CA VAL A 586 -11.34 26.64 -9.57
C VAL A 586 -10.23 27.52 -8.98
N CYS A 587 -10.21 27.75 -7.66
CA CYS A 587 -9.08 28.44 -7.00
C CYS A 587 -7.75 27.68 -7.15
N SER A 588 -7.82 26.38 -7.43
CA SER A 588 -6.69 25.46 -7.41
C SER A 588 -6.36 24.89 -8.77
N LEU A 589 -6.94 25.41 -9.85
CA LEU A 589 -7.09 24.72 -11.14
C LEU A 589 -5.78 24.28 -11.82
N LEU A 590 -4.65 24.88 -11.43
CA LEU A 590 -3.32 24.51 -11.93
C LEU A 590 -2.60 23.46 -11.08
N THR A 591 -3.15 23.16 -9.92
CA THR A 591 -2.51 22.40 -8.85
C THR A 591 -3.36 21.18 -8.47
N ASP A 592 -4.70 21.30 -8.45
CA ASP A 592 -5.58 20.21 -8.06
C ASP A 592 -5.92 19.25 -9.22
N ARG A 593 -4.94 18.42 -9.61
CA ARG A 593 -5.08 17.43 -10.69
C ARG A 593 -5.89 16.19 -10.29
N HIS A 594 -6.10 15.97 -9.00
CA HIS A 594 -6.68 14.73 -8.44
C HIS A 594 -8.04 14.96 -7.77
N LEU A 595 -8.63 16.14 -7.96
CA LEU A 595 -9.93 16.53 -7.44
C LEU A 595 -10.05 16.45 -5.91
N PHE A 596 -8.95 16.66 -5.19
CA PHE A 596 -8.97 16.66 -3.73
C PHE A 596 -9.80 17.81 -3.17
N SER A 597 -10.01 18.88 -3.93
CA SER A 597 -10.93 19.95 -3.54
C SER A 597 -12.37 19.48 -3.34
N PHE A 598 -12.78 18.37 -3.98
CA PHE A 598 -14.12 17.80 -3.78
C PHE A 598 -14.19 16.87 -2.56
N ALA A 599 -13.09 16.17 -2.25
CA ALA A 599 -13.01 15.25 -1.11
C ALA A 599 -12.69 15.95 0.22
N ALA A 600 -11.96 17.07 0.19
CA ALA A 600 -11.53 17.82 1.37
C ALA A 600 -11.86 19.31 1.19
N SER A 601 -12.99 19.74 1.75
CA SER A 601 -13.47 21.12 1.64
C SER A 601 -14.34 21.51 2.83
N PRO A 602 -14.61 22.80 3.05
CA PRO A 602 -15.51 23.25 4.13
C PRO A 602 -16.91 22.64 4.02
N SER A 603 -17.52 22.30 5.16
CA SER A 603 -18.76 21.52 5.25
C SER A 603 -19.97 22.14 4.52
N SER A 604 -20.00 23.46 4.35
CA SER A 604 -21.08 24.21 3.69
C SER A 604 -20.58 25.54 3.13
N LEU A 605 -21.43 26.26 2.37
CA LEU A 605 -21.13 27.62 1.91
C LEU A 605 -21.03 28.61 3.09
N VAL A 606 -21.79 28.37 4.16
CA VAL A 606 -21.68 29.14 5.40
C VAL A 606 -20.30 28.93 6.03
N ALA A 607 -19.88 27.66 6.18
CA ALA A 607 -18.58 27.32 6.74
C ALA A 607 -17.44 27.90 5.88
N TYR A 608 -17.55 27.82 4.55
CA TYR A 608 -16.57 28.37 3.61
C TYR A 608 -16.29 29.86 3.83
N ASN A 609 -17.32 30.63 4.16
CA ASN A 609 -17.22 32.08 4.35
C ASN A 609 -16.66 32.50 5.73
N GLN A 610 -16.40 31.54 6.62
CA GLN A 610 -15.77 31.81 7.90
C GLN A 610 -14.29 32.19 7.75
N ARG A 611 -13.71 32.80 8.78
CA ARG A 611 -12.32 33.30 8.74
C ARG A 611 -11.27 32.18 8.69
N SER A 612 -11.52 31.08 9.39
CA SER A 612 -10.69 29.87 9.35
C SER A 612 -11.63 28.68 9.16
N PRO A 613 -12.00 28.35 7.92
CA PRO A 613 -12.91 27.25 7.68
C PRO A 613 -12.22 25.92 8.02
N GLY A 614 -12.96 25.02 8.67
CA GLY A 614 -12.54 23.64 8.86
C GLY A 614 -12.73 22.82 7.58
N ILE A 615 -12.36 21.53 7.64
CA ILE A 615 -12.27 20.67 6.45
C ILE A 615 -13.09 19.41 6.69
N ALA A 616 -14.25 19.34 6.05
CA ALA A 616 -15.10 18.16 6.05
C ALA A 616 -14.67 17.20 4.94
N ILE A 617 -14.70 15.91 5.26
CA ILE A 617 -14.21 14.84 4.40
C ILE A 617 -15.37 14.19 3.65
N SER A 618 -15.13 13.85 2.40
CA SER A 618 -16.03 13.08 1.55
C SER A 618 -15.25 11.96 0.87
N PRO A 619 -15.92 10.87 0.47
CA PRO A 619 -15.25 9.77 -0.23
C PRO A 619 -14.50 10.27 -1.47
N ILE A 620 -13.33 9.70 -1.70
CA ILE A 620 -12.52 10.00 -2.89
C ILE A 620 -13.02 9.10 -4.02
N SER A 621 -13.09 9.57 -5.27
CA SER A 621 -13.33 8.61 -6.37
C SER A 621 -12.12 7.68 -6.53
N ALA A 622 -12.37 6.38 -6.72
CA ALA A 622 -11.30 5.42 -7.00
C ALA A 622 -10.46 5.83 -8.24
N GLU A 623 -11.07 6.50 -9.22
CA GLU A 623 -10.38 7.00 -10.42
C GLU A 623 -9.35 8.10 -10.10
N ASN A 624 -9.49 8.81 -8.97
CA ASN A 624 -8.53 9.83 -8.57
C ASN A 624 -7.21 9.24 -8.06
N PHE A 625 -7.22 7.99 -7.57
CA PHE A 625 -5.99 7.27 -7.16
C PHE A 625 -5.19 6.69 -8.32
N ALA A 626 -5.74 6.81 -9.52
CA ALA A 626 -5.45 5.93 -10.62
C ALA A 626 -4.92 6.61 -11.88
N ILE A 627 -4.92 7.94 -11.90
CA ILE A 627 -4.60 8.75 -13.09
C ILE A 627 -3.20 8.39 -13.61
N PRO A 628 -3.06 7.76 -14.80
CA PRO A 628 -1.76 7.42 -15.37
C PRO A 628 -1.11 8.63 -16.04
N GLY A 629 0.23 8.65 -16.04
CA GLY A 629 1.04 9.60 -16.79
C GLY A 629 0.86 9.51 -18.31
N ARG A 630 1.44 10.50 -19.01
CA ARG A 630 1.42 10.67 -20.48
C ARG A 630 1.79 9.39 -21.23
N CYS A 631 0.99 8.99 -22.22
CA CYS A 631 1.25 7.84 -23.10
C CYS A 631 1.67 8.30 -24.50
N ARG A 632 2.44 7.51 -25.26
CA ARG A 632 2.81 7.83 -26.66
C ARG A 632 1.90 7.08 -27.62
N VAL A 633 1.29 7.79 -28.58
CA VAL A 633 0.41 7.24 -29.62
C VAL A 633 0.91 7.68 -31.00
N VAL A 634 1.13 6.72 -31.90
CA VAL A 634 1.48 6.98 -33.31
C VAL A 634 0.19 7.27 -34.07
N THR A 635 0.02 8.50 -34.55
CA THR A 635 -1.19 8.88 -35.32
C THR A 635 -0.98 8.56 -36.80
N THR A 636 -1.51 7.41 -37.27
CA THR A 636 -1.55 7.07 -38.70
C THR A 636 -2.67 7.86 -39.39
N THR A 637 -2.41 9.13 -39.70
CA THR A 637 -3.39 9.98 -40.41
C THR A 637 -3.07 10.23 -41.89
N SER A 638 -2.01 9.67 -42.47
CA SER A 638 -1.74 9.80 -43.90
C SER A 638 -1.74 8.46 -44.62
N THR A 639 -2.72 8.25 -45.50
CA THR A 639 -2.82 7.12 -46.45
C THR A 639 -1.82 7.22 -47.62
N THR A 640 -0.69 7.91 -47.44
CA THR A 640 0.35 8.08 -48.46
C THR A 640 1.60 7.32 -48.06
N THR A 641 2.10 6.52 -49.00
CA THR A 641 3.13 5.48 -48.95
C THR A 641 4.55 5.87 -48.49
N ASP A 642 4.74 7.00 -47.82
CA ASP A 642 6.04 7.45 -47.31
C ASP A 642 6.11 7.30 -45.78
N MET A 643 6.24 6.05 -45.33
CA MET A 643 6.27 5.63 -43.92
C MET A 643 7.67 5.75 -43.30
N VAL A 644 8.24 6.96 -43.19
CA VAL A 644 9.51 7.14 -42.43
C VAL A 644 9.45 8.26 -41.37
N ASP A 645 8.54 9.24 -41.47
CA ASP A 645 8.53 10.40 -40.54
C ASP A 645 7.11 10.79 -40.05
N ALA A 646 6.30 9.84 -39.57
CA ALA A 646 5.05 10.19 -38.88
C ALA A 646 5.36 10.69 -37.45
N PRO A 647 4.93 11.92 -37.05
CA PRO A 647 5.25 12.45 -35.73
C PRO A 647 4.60 11.63 -34.61
N GLU A 648 5.42 11.13 -33.67
CA GLU A 648 4.92 10.54 -32.43
C GLU A 648 4.19 11.61 -31.59
N THR A 649 2.91 11.39 -31.28
CA THR A 649 2.13 12.27 -30.42
C THR A 649 1.99 11.67 -29.02
N GLN A 650 2.47 12.37 -27.98
CA GLN A 650 2.09 12.04 -26.61
C GLN A 650 0.62 12.40 -26.39
N VAL A 651 -0.18 11.44 -25.92
CA VAL A 651 -1.60 11.58 -25.57
C VAL A 651 -1.76 11.13 -24.12
N GLU A 652 -2.34 11.97 -23.26
CA GLU A 652 -2.78 11.51 -21.94
C GLU A 652 -3.97 10.57 -22.11
N CYS A 653 -3.91 9.38 -21.49
CA CYS A 653 -4.99 8.41 -21.54
C CYS A 653 -5.87 8.58 -20.31
N TRP A 654 -7.03 9.21 -20.50
CA TRP A 654 -8.02 9.44 -19.45
C TRP A 654 -9.00 8.26 -19.30
N PRO A 655 -9.67 8.12 -18.14
CA PRO A 655 -10.79 7.20 -17.94
C PRO A 655 -11.83 7.35 -19.05
N LEU A 656 -12.42 6.24 -19.52
CA LEU A 656 -13.48 6.33 -20.52
C LEU A 656 -14.72 7.00 -19.95
N VAL A 657 -15.31 7.89 -20.74
CA VAL A 657 -16.60 8.50 -20.42
C VAL A 657 -17.64 7.40 -20.17
N ARG A 658 -18.21 7.40 -18.97
CA ARG A 658 -19.27 6.49 -18.53
C ARG A 658 -20.63 7.03 -18.93
N VAL A 659 -21.63 6.14 -19.05
CA VAL A 659 -23.02 6.46 -19.44
C VAL A 659 -23.56 7.60 -18.59
N LEU A 660 -24.11 8.60 -19.27
CA LEU A 660 -24.80 9.70 -18.61
C LEU A 660 -26.22 9.25 -18.28
N GLN A 661 -26.54 9.16 -16.99
CA GLN A 661 -27.84 8.68 -16.53
C GLN A 661 -28.92 9.74 -16.75
N GLN A 662 -30.16 9.28 -16.96
CA GLN A 662 -31.30 10.18 -17.02
C GLN A 662 -31.46 10.93 -15.69
N ASN A 663 -31.78 12.22 -15.76
CA ASN A 663 -31.78 13.20 -14.68
C ASN A 663 -30.42 13.50 -14.03
N GLY A 664 -29.35 12.83 -14.45
CA GLY A 664 -27.99 13.08 -13.99
C GLY A 664 -27.51 14.46 -14.40
N TRP A 665 -26.65 15.03 -13.56
CA TRP A 665 -25.98 16.29 -13.83
C TRP A 665 -24.51 16.05 -14.19
N ALA A 666 -24.02 16.88 -15.09
CA ALA A 666 -22.61 17.00 -15.40
C ALA A 666 -22.21 18.47 -15.47
N ILE A 667 -20.93 18.73 -15.21
CA ILE A 667 -20.35 20.07 -15.38
C ILE A 667 -19.39 20.07 -16.56
N LEU A 668 -19.52 21.08 -17.41
CA LEU A 668 -18.59 21.39 -18.49
C LEU A 668 -17.73 22.56 -18.06
N VAL A 669 -16.41 22.43 -18.20
CA VAL A 669 -15.43 23.46 -17.86
C VAL A 669 -14.54 23.68 -19.08
N SER A 670 -14.41 24.93 -19.51
CA SER A 670 -13.48 25.37 -20.54
C SER A 670 -12.43 26.26 -19.88
N HIS A 671 -11.20 25.76 -19.77
CA HIS A 671 -10.06 26.48 -19.25
C HIS A 671 -9.22 27.02 -20.41
N GLU A 672 -9.20 28.34 -20.56
CA GLU A 672 -8.61 29.03 -21.71
C GLU A 672 -7.47 29.96 -21.28
N TRP A 673 -6.48 30.15 -22.14
CA TRP A 673 -5.34 31.05 -21.91
C TRP A 673 -5.35 32.21 -22.91
N TYR A 674 -5.13 33.42 -22.42
CA TYR A 674 -4.98 34.63 -23.23
C TYR A 674 -3.55 35.19 -23.14
N THR A 675 -2.87 35.34 -24.27
CA THR A 675 -1.54 35.96 -24.34
C THR A 675 -1.65 37.41 -24.83
N ASP A 676 -0.98 38.37 -24.18
CA ASP A 676 -0.98 39.78 -24.62
C ASP A 676 -0.28 39.93 -26.00
N PRO A 677 -0.98 40.41 -27.05
CA PRO A 677 -0.41 40.64 -28.38
C PRO A 677 0.81 41.57 -28.41
N LYS A 678 0.98 42.46 -27.42
CA LYS A 678 2.12 43.40 -27.34
C LYS A 678 3.42 42.72 -26.94
N VAL A 679 3.36 41.71 -26.07
CA VAL A 679 4.54 40.93 -25.61
C VAL A 679 5.07 40.02 -26.72
N HIS A 680 4.20 39.61 -27.65
CA HIS A 680 4.57 38.79 -28.80
C HIS A 680 5.34 39.54 -29.90
N ARG A 681 5.32 40.89 -29.91
CA ARG A 681 5.93 41.72 -30.97
C ARG A 681 7.39 42.16 -30.72
N GLY A 682 8.17 41.38 -29.96
CA GLY A 682 9.63 41.46 -30.01
C GLY A 682 10.33 42.39 -29.02
N GLN A 683 10.02 42.30 -27.73
CA GLN A 683 10.93 42.80 -26.68
C GLN A 683 11.22 41.70 -25.66
N TRP A 684 12.48 41.23 -25.69
CA TRP A 684 13.21 40.42 -24.70
C TRP A 684 12.54 39.15 -24.14
N ARG A 685 13.07 37.98 -24.54
CA ARG A 685 12.99 36.74 -23.75
C ARG A 685 14.40 36.18 -23.55
N PRO A 686 14.91 36.03 -22.31
CA PRO A 686 16.15 35.31 -22.07
C PRO A 686 15.93 33.80 -22.28
N LYS A 687 16.90 33.13 -22.93
CA LYS A 687 16.83 31.72 -23.34
C LYS A 687 16.60 30.69 -22.22
N TRP A 688 16.73 31.06 -20.96
CA TRP A 688 16.57 30.16 -19.80
C TRP A 688 15.14 30.15 -19.21
N MET A 689 14.20 30.94 -19.75
CA MET A 689 12.77 30.86 -19.43
C MET A 689 12.03 30.09 -20.53
N GLU A 690 12.01 28.76 -20.45
CA GLU A 690 11.35 27.93 -21.48
C GLU A 690 9.81 27.90 -21.39
N TRP A 691 9.16 28.37 -20.32
CA TRP A 691 7.70 28.59 -20.27
C TRP A 691 7.40 29.83 -19.41
N GLY A 692 6.85 30.89 -20.02
CA GLY A 692 6.66 32.19 -19.37
C GLY A 692 5.22 32.40 -18.90
N TYR A 693 4.96 32.16 -17.62
CA TYR A 693 3.66 32.38 -16.95
C TYR A 693 3.24 33.86 -16.86
N ASP A 694 4.16 34.80 -17.06
CA ASP A 694 3.90 36.23 -16.76
C ASP A 694 3.15 36.97 -17.89
N ALA A 695 3.18 36.45 -19.12
CA ALA A 695 2.57 37.08 -20.30
C ALA A 695 1.20 36.50 -20.70
N GLU A 696 0.71 35.52 -19.94
CA GLU A 696 -0.54 34.80 -20.20
C GLU A 696 -1.50 34.93 -19.02
N ALA A 697 -2.79 35.17 -19.31
CA ALA A 697 -3.84 35.23 -18.33
C ALA A 697 -4.84 34.08 -18.55
N PRO A 698 -5.02 33.17 -17.59
CA PRO A 698 -6.05 32.15 -17.70
C PRO A 698 -7.43 32.76 -17.43
N PHE A 699 -8.46 32.25 -18.12
CA PHE A 699 -9.85 32.49 -17.78
C PHE A 699 -10.66 31.21 -17.95
N LEU A 700 -11.68 31.05 -17.11
CA LEU A 700 -12.47 29.83 -17.03
C LEU A 700 -13.92 30.11 -17.37
N ARG A 701 -14.50 29.22 -18.16
CA ARG A 701 -15.93 29.23 -18.48
C ARG A 701 -16.54 27.89 -18.10
N TYR A 702 -17.74 27.88 -17.54
CA TYR A 702 -18.37 26.63 -17.15
C TYR A 702 -19.87 26.63 -17.36
N ALA A 703 -20.49 25.46 -17.46
CA ALA A 703 -21.93 25.31 -17.43
C ALA A 703 -22.32 23.95 -16.86
N PHE A 704 -23.42 23.94 -16.14
CA PHE A 704 -24.10 22.73 -15.71
C PHE A 704 -25.05 22.26 -16.80
N ILE A 705 -25.04 20.96 -17.05
CA ILE A 705 -25.96 20.29 -17.95
C ILE A 705 -26.74 19.23 -17.20
N ARG A 706 -28.01 19.09 -17.57
CA ARG A 706 -28.91 18.05 -17.07
C ARG A 706 -29.28 17.11 -18.20
N VAL A 707 -29.16 15.82 -17.94
CA VAL A 707 -29.36 14.77 -18.93
C VAL A 707 -30.83 14.38 -18.91
N ARG A 708 -31.58 14.74 -19.95
CA ARG A 708 -33.03 14.48 -20.05
C ARG A 708 -33.34 13.07 -20.54
N ARG A 709 -32.45 12.50 -21.37
CA ARG A 709 -32.49 11.10 -21.80
C ARG A 709 -31.14 10.44 -21.59
N ARG A 710 -31.15 9.20 -21.14
CA ARG A 710 -29.95 8.40 -20.91
C ARG A 710 -29.08 8.34 -22.17
N ILE A 711 -27.80 8.67 -22.04
CA ILE A 711 -26.83 8.69 -23.16
C ILE A 711 -25.85 7.53 -22.96
N GLU A 712 -25.99 6.49 -23.76
CA GLU A 712 -25.10 5.33 -23.77
C GLU A 712 -23.98 5.45 -24.81
N PHE A 713 -22.82 4.93 -24.44
CA PHE A 713 -21.64 4.84 -25.30
C PHE A 713 -21.45 3.36 -25.70
N SER A 714 -22.15 2.89 -26.73
CA SER A 714 -22.29 1.44 -27.04
C SER A 714 -20.96 0.74 -27.45
N ARG A 715 -20.86 -0.57 -27.15
CA ARG A 715 -19.82 -1.52 -27.66
C ARG A 715 -19.94 -1.79 -29.17
N ALA A 716 -21.06 -1.42 -29.80
CA ALA A 716 -21.47 -1.85 -31.14
C ALA A 716 -21.51 -0.70 -32.17
N ASN A 717 -21.03 0.49 -31.84
CA ASN A 717 -20.95 1.57 -32.81
C ASN A 717 -19.71 1.38 -33.67
N ASN A 718 -19.93 0.86 -34.88
CA ASN A 718 -18.97 0.87 -35.98
C ASN A 718 -18.20 2.20 -36.01
N ALA A 719 -16.93 2.13 -36.44
CA ALA A 719 -15.92 3.21 -36.49
C ALA A 719 -16.27 4.47 -37.33
N ALA A 720 -17.56 4.77 -37.50
CA ALA A 720 -18.14 5.92 -38.18
C ALA A 720 -19.49 6.30 -37.52
N ALA A 721 -19.51 6.66 -36.24
CA ALA A 721 -20.58 7.54 -35.78
C ALA A 721 -20.38 8.87 -36.54
N SER A 722 -21.23 9.18 -37.52
CA SER A 722 -21.17 10.46 -38.21
C SER A 722 -21.37 11.58 -37.18
N SER A 723 -20.69 12.73 -37.32
CA SER A 723 -20.91 13.89 -36.44
C SER A 723 -22.41 14.25 -36.34
N GLU A 724 -23.21 13.95 -37.36
CA GLU A 724 -24.68 14.06 -37.34
C GLU A 724 -25.37 13.22 -36.24
N ARG A 725 -24.89 12.00 -35.98
CA ARG A 725 -25.46 11.11 -34.96
C ARG A 725 -25.06 11.52 -33.54
N LEU A 726 -23.88 12.11 -33.37
CA LEU A 726 -23.45 12.71 -32.09
C LEU A 726 -24.17 14.04 -31.83
N LEU A 727 -24.45 14.82 -32.88
CA LEU A 727 -25.31 16.00 -32.82
C LEU A 727 -26.72 15.69 -32.31
N GLU A 728 -27.27 14.50 -32.61
CA GLU A 728 -28.56 14.06 -32.06
C GLU A 728 -28.52 13.89 -30.54
N LEU A 729 -27.41 13.38 -29.97
CA LEU A 729 -27.28 13.12 -28.55
C LEU A 729 -27.23 14.39 -27.69
N VAL A 730 -26.72 15.49 -28.25
CA VAL A 730 -26.58 16.78 -27.53
C VAL A 730 -27.75 17.75 -27.77
N ARG A 731 -28.81 17.32 -28.48
CA ARG A 731 -30.01 18.14 -28.71
C ARG A 731 -30.69 18.56 -27.40
N PRO A 732 -31.42 19.71 -27.38
CA PRO A 732 -32.17 20.16 -26.20
C PRO A 732 -33.09 19.11 -25.57
N GLU A 733 -33.65 18.22 -26.40
CA GLU A 733 -34.54 17.14 -25.96
C GLU A 733 -33.83 16.08 -25.10
N ASN A 734 -32.51 15.95 -25.27
CA ASN A 734 -31.66 14.96 -24.62
C ASN A 734 -30.77 15.58 -23.54
N VAL A 735 -30.29 16.81 -23.76
CA VAL A 735 -29.42 17.55 -22.85
C VAL A 735 -29.91 19.00 -22.71
N GLU A 736 -30.27 19.34 -21.48
CA GLU A 736 -30.59 20.70 -21.06
C GLU A 736 -29.33 21.38 -20.55
N VAL A 737 -29.04 22.60 -21.03
CA VAL A 737 -28.00 23.45 -20.45
C VAL A 737 -28.69 24.36 -19.45
N VAL A 738 -28.35 24.22 -18.18
CA VAL A 738 -29.07 24.89 -17.09
C VAL A 738 -28.48 26.26 -16.77
N GLY A 739 -27.15 26.39 -16.76
CA GLY A 739 -26.48 27.65 -16.44
C GLY A 739 -25.29 27.48 -15.52
N GLY A 740 -25.11 28.43 -14.59
CA GLY A 740 -24.02 28.48 -13.63
C GLY A 740 -24.33 27.77 -12.32
N LEU A 741 -23.52 28.06 -11.31
CA LEU A 741 -23.61 27.40 -10.00
C LEU A 741 -24.87 27.80 -9.22
N GLU A 742 -25.34 29.03 -9.41
CA GLU A 742 -26.57 29.53 -8.79
C GLU A 742 -27.80 28.77 -9.32
N GLU A 743 -27.96 28.65 -10.65
CA GLU A 743 -29.08 27.93 -11.25
C GLU A 743 -29.06 26.44 -10.91
N PHE A 744 -27.86 25.85 -10.82
CA PHE A 744 -27.68 24.49 -10.34
C PHE A 744 -28.20 24.30 -8.91
N LEU A 745 -27.80 25.17 -7.97
CA LEU A 745 -28.24 25.07 -6.57
C LEU A 745 -29.75 25.34 -6.44
N GLN A 746 -30.30 26.32 -7.15
CA GLN A 746 -31.74 26.60 -7.15
C GLN A 746 -32.58 25.38 -7.56
N GLN A 747 -32.08 24.54 -8.47
CA GLN A 747 -32.80 23.34 -8.92
C GLN A 747 -32.54 22.09 -8.08
N THR A 748 -31.37 21.98 -7.44
CA THR A 748 -30.93 20.75 -6.76
C THR A 748 -30.93 20.84 -5.24
N ALA A 749 -30.82 22.05 -4.69
CA ALA A 749 -30.84 22.34 -3.26
C ALA A 749 -31.48 23.73 -3.02
N PRO A 750 -32.80 23.89 -3.26
CA PRO A 750 -33.48 25.17 -3.17
C PRO A 750 -33.45 25.81 -1.77
N ASP A 751 -33.18 25.01 -0.73
CA ASP A 751 -33.05 25.47 0.65
C ASP A 751 -31.70 26.18 0.93
N VAL A 752 -30.72 26.06 0.02
CA VAL A 752 -29.41 26.70 0.14
C VAL A 752 -29.49 28.14 -0.41
N ASP A 753 -29.12 29.13 0.41
CA ASP A 753 -29.10 30.53 -0.03
C ASP A 753 -27.98 30.78 -1.04
N ALA A 754 -28.36 30.90 -2.32
CA ALA A 754 -27.43 31.13 -3.43
C ALA A 754 -26.61 32.43 -3.29
N ARG A 755 -27.08 33.43 -2.52
CA ARG A 755 -26.33 34.69 -2.28
C ARG A 755 -25.00 34.44 -1.56
N LEU A 756 -24.86 33.31 -0.87
CA LEU A 756 -23.61 32.92 -0.23
C LEU A 756 -22.49 32.63 -1.24
N LEU A 757 -22.79 32.49 -2.53
CA LEU A 757 -21.82 32.30 -3.62
C LEU A 757 -21.11 33.59 -4.04
N ASP A 758 -21.69 34.77 -3.79
CA ASP A 758 -21.16 36.05 -4.30
C ASP A 758 -19.71 36.30 -3.84
N ARG A 759 -19.45 36.11 -2.55
CA ARG A 759 -18.12 36.31 -1.96
C ARG A 759 -17.12 35.24 -2.44
N PRO A 760 -17.41 33.94 -2.38
CA PRO A 760 -16.55 32.90 -2.92
C PRO A 760 -16.18 33.11 -4.41
N LEU A 761 -17.15 33.40 -5.27
CA LEU A 761 -16.90 33.61 -6.70
C LEU A 761 -16.05 34.87 -6.96
N LYS A 762 -16.27 35.94 -6.19
CA LYS A 762 -15.42 37.14 -6.23
C LYS A 762 -14.00 36.86 -5.74
N ASN A 763 -13.84 36.04 -4.71
CA ASN A 763 -12.54 35.62 -4.20
C ASN A 763 -11.77 34.79 -5.23
N VAL A 764 -12.47 33.93 -5.99
CA VAL A 764 -11.86 33.19 -7.12
C VAL A 764 -11.27 34.17 -8.13
N GLU A 765 -12.05 35.18 -8.55
CA GLU A 765 -11.57 36.20 -9.48
C GLU A 765 -10.34 36.96 -8.93
N GLN A 766 -10.39 37.35 -7.66
CA GLN A 766 -9.26 38.03 -7.00
C GLN A 766 -8.03 37.13 -6.92
N THR A 767 -8.22 35.84 -6.63
CA THR A 767 -7.12 34.86 -6.55
C THR A 767 -6.45 34.66 -7.90
N ILE A 768 -7.24 34.52 -8.97
CA ILE A 768 -6.72 34.41 -10.33
C ILE A 768 -5.98 35.71 -10.69
N ARG A 769 -6.60 36.88 -10.46
CA ARG A 769 -5.99 38.19 -10.74
C ARG A 769 -4.71 38.45 -9.95
N GLY A 770 -4.63 38.00 -8.70
CA GLY A 770 -3.44 38.16 -7.87
C GLY A 770 -2.29 37.24 -8.29
N ARG A 771 -2.59 36.14 -8.98
CA ARG A 771 -1.60 35.14 -9.43
C ARG A 771 -1.02 35.43 -10.82
N TRP A 772 -1.75 36.17 -11.66
CA TRP A 772 -1.29 36.56 -13.01
C TRP A 772 -1.36 38.08 -13.23
N GLU A 773 -0.22 38.69 -13.59
CA GLU A 773 -0.12 40.14 -13.80
C GLU A 773 -0.84 40.63 -15.08
N THR A 774 -1.03 39.73 -16.06
CA THR A 774 -1.66 40.06 -17.35
C THR A 774 -3.17 40.32 -17.20
N LYS A 775 -3.65 41.47 -17.72
CA LYS A 775 -5.08 41.82 -17.73
C LYS A 775 -5.81 41.22 -18.93
N LEU A 776 -6.99 40.65 -18.69
CA LEU A 776 -7.87 40.16 -19.76
C LEU A 776 -8.36 41.28 -20.68
N PRO A 777 -8.71 40.96 -21.96
CA PRO A 777 -9.34 41.90 -22.88
C PRO A 777 -10.64 42.51 -22.33
N ARG A 778 -11.00 43.71 -22.82
CA ARG A 778 -12.29 44.34 -22.48
C ARG A 778 -13.46 43.40 -22.84
N GLY A 779 -14.33 43.14 -21.88
CA GLY A 779 -15.52 42.29 -22.03
C GLY A 779 -15.30 40.80 -21.74
N ARG A 780 -14.11 40.39 -21.30
CA ARG A 780 -13.82 39.02 -20.81
C ARG A 780 -13.70 39.03 -19.28
N GLU A 781 -14.31 38.06 -18.64
CA GLU A 781 -14.23 37.82 -17.19
C GLU A 781 -13.33 36.62 -16.92
N TYR A 782 -12.66 36.60 -15.77
CA TYR A 782 -11.81 35.47 -15.36
C TYR A 782 -12.62 34.20 -15.07
N LEU A 783 -13.88 34.34 -14.69
CA LEU A 783 -14.83 33.26 -14.48
C LEU A 783 -16.18 33.66 -15.08
N SER A 784 -16.74 32.86 -15.98
CA SER A 784 -18.05 33.15 -16.60
C SER A 784 -18.84 31.88 -16.94
N VAL A 785 -20.13 32.02 -17.21
CA VAL A 785 -21.00 30.90 -17.59
C VAL A 785 -21.01 30.73 -19.12
N LEU A 786 -20.91 29.49 -19.60
CA LEU A 786 -20.97 29.16 -21.03
C LEU A 786 -22.37 29.38 -21.59
N LYS A 787 -22.45 29.89 -22.83
CA LYS A 787 -23.73 29.95 -23.56
C LYS A 787 -24.17 28.56 -23.96
N GLU A 788 -25.48 28.35 -24.12
CA GLU A 788 -26.08 27.05 -24.48
C GLU A 788 -25.43 26.42 -25.73
N SER A 789 -25.22 27.20 -26.80
CA SER A 789 -24.57 26.70 -28.02
C SER A 789 -23.11 26.29 -27.80
N GLU A 790 -22.37 27.00 -26.94
CA GLU A 790 -20.98 26.69 -26.63
C GLU A 790 -20.87 25.45 -25.75
N ALA A 791 -21.74 25.34 -24.73
CA ALA A 791 -21.81 24.18 -23.85
C ALA A 791 -22.11 22.90 -24.63
N ARG A 792 -23.10 22.93 -25.54
CA ARG A 792 -23.39 21.77 -26.40
C ARG A 792 -22.24 21.42 -27.34
N GLN A 793 -21.57 22.42 -27.92
CA GLN A 793 -20.39 22.17 -28.75
C GLN A 793 -19.28 21.51 -27.94
N ILE A 794 -18.99 22.00 -26.72
CA ILE A 794 -17.99 21.38 -25.84
C ILE A 794 -18.36 19.93 -25.54
N LEU A 795 -19.62 19.67 -25.14
CA LEU A 795 -20.06 18.30 -24.88
C LEU A 795 -19.91 17.43 -26.13
N GLN A 796 -20.31 17.91 -27.30
CA GLN A 796 -20.11 17.20 -28.56
C GLN A 796 -18.63 16.89 -28.81
N ASP A 797 -17.74 17.87 -28.61
CA ASP A 797 -16.29 17.69 -28.76
C ASP A 797 -15.79 16.55 -27.84
N PHE A 798 -16.30 16.47 -26.60
CA PHE A 798 -15.99 15.37 -25.68
C PHE A 798 -16.58 14.03 -26.12
N LEU A 799 -17.79 14.01 -26.70
CA LEU A 799 -18.39 12.77 -27.20
C LEU A 799 -17.65 12.26 -28.45
N GLU A 800 -17.21 13.17 -29.31
CA GLU A 800 -16.35 12.89 -30.46
C GLU A 800 -14.99 12.37 -30.00
N ASP A 801 -14.35 13.04 -29.05
CA ASP A 801 -13.08 12.62 -28.46
C ASP A 801 -13.18 11.28 -27.74
N ALA A 802 -14.22 11.02 -26.96
CA ALA A 802 -14.43 9.73 -26.30
C ALA A 802 -14.61 8.60 -27.31
N THR A 803 -15.29 8.86 -28.43
CA THR A 803 -15.45 7.90 -29.53
C THR A 803 -14.12 7.65 -30.25
N PHE A 804 -13.39 8.73 -30.53
CA PHE A 804 -12.07 8.69 -31.17
C PHE A 804 -11.02 8.03 -30.28
N GLY A 805 -11.00 8.35 -28.99
CA GLY A 805 -10.14 7.79 -27.95
C GLY A 805 -10.38 6.30 -27.77
N ARG A 806 -11.65 5.84 -27.69
CA ARG A 806 -11.98 4.39 -27.70
C ARG A 806 -11.47 3.70 -28.95
N GLU A 807 -11.68 4.29 -30.12
CA GLU A 807 -11.23 3.71 -31.39
C GLU A 807 -9.71 3.73 -31.53
N ASN A 808 -9.01 4.77 -31.05
CA ASN A 808 -7.55 4.84 -31.03
C ASN A 808 -6.94 3.88 -30.03
N LEU A 809 -7.53 3.74 -28.83
CA LEU A 809 -7.14 2.72 -27.86
C LEU A 809 -7.33 1.31 -28.48
N ARG A 810 -8.46 1.08 -29.16
CA ARG A 810 -8.73 -0.17 -29.90
C ARG A 810 -7.74 -0.40 -31.05
N ARG A 811 -7.39 0.63 -31.83
CA ARG A 811 -6.40 0.56 -32.92
C ARG A 811 -4.99 0.36 -32.39
N ALA A 812 -4.59 1.06 -31.34
CA ALA A 812 -3.31 0.89 -30.65
C ALA A 812 -3.17 -0.52 -30.06
N MET A 813 -4.28 -1.14 -29.62
CA MET A 813 -4.29 -2.54 -29.19
C MET A 813 -4.14 -3.56 -30.33
N ASN A 814 -4.60 -3.21 -31.54
CA ASN A 814 -4.68 -4.10 -32.71
C ASN A 814 -3.59 -3.88 -33.76
N ALA A 815 -2.86 -2.76 -33.73
CA ALA A 815 -1.74 -2.50 -34.60
C ALA A 815 -0.53 -3.35 -34.18
N GLU A 816 -0.21 -4.39 -34.94
CA GLU A 816 1.14 -4.95 -34.92
C GLU A 816 2.07 -4.01 -35.72
N PRO A 817 3.19 -3.54 -35.17
CA PRO A 817 4.16 -2.79 -35.96
C PRO A 817 4.93 -3.78 -36.83
N GLU A 818 4.46 -3.99 -38.06
CA GLU A 818 5.30 -4.56 -39.10
C GLU A 818 6.50 -3.62 -39.33
N GLY A 819 7.70 -4.12 -39.07
CA GLY A 819 8.95 -3.53 -39.52
C GLY A 819 9.51 -2.42 -38.64
N LEU A 820 10.31 -2.79 -37.64
CA LEU A 820 11.63 -2.21 -37.36
C LEU A 820 12.26 -3.04 -36.22
N LEU A 821 13.16 -3.93 -36.63
CA LEU A 821 14.01 -4.73 -35.76
C LEU A 821 15.09 -3.80 -35.18
N GLU A 822 15.38 -4.00 -33.89
CA GLU A 822 16.33 -3.27 -33.05
C GLU A 822 15.79 -1.99 -32.39
N GLU A 823 15.23 -2.10 -31.18
CA GLU A 823 15.31 -1.01 -30.18
C GLU A 823 14.94 -1.46 -28.75
N ARG A 824 15.50 -0.75 -27.77
CA ARG A 824 15.81 -1.15 -26.36
C ARG A 824 14.61 -1.56 -25.49
N GLY A 825 14.89 -2.40 -24.48
CA GLY A 825 13.94 -3.09 -23.61
C GLY A 825 12.95 -2.24 -22.78
N SER A 826 13.17 -0.92 -22.61
CA SER A 826 12.25 -0.04 -21.87
C SER A 826 10.98 0.28 -22.65
N LEU A 827 11.03 0.31 -23.99
CA LEU A 827 9.88 0.65 -24.82
C LEU A 827 8.87 -0.52 -24.90
N GLN A 828 9.34 -1.77 -24.86
CA GLN A 828 8.48 -2.96 -24.83
C GLN A 828 7.69 -3.08 -23.51
N GLU A 829 8.31 -2.75 -22.38
CA GLU A 829 7.67 -2.79 -21.06
C GLU A 829 6.65 -1.66 -20.89
N MET A 830 6.95 -0.47 -21.43
CA MET A 830 6.02 0.64 -21.53
C MET A 830 4.83 0.33 -22.46
N LYS A 831 5.07 -0.27 -23.63
CA LYS A 831 4.01 -0.69 -24.58
C LYS A 831 3.04 -1.69 -23.95
N ARG A 832 3.58 -2.60 -23.15
CA ARG A 832 2.86 -3.59 -22.38
C ARG A 832 2.04 -3.00 -21.22
N LYS A 833 2.66 -2.14 -20.40
CA LYS A 833 1.97 -1.40 -19.34
C LYS A 833 0.81 -0.61 -19.92
N ASN A 834 1.03 0.05 -21.06
CA ASN A 834 0.02 0.78 -21.79
C ASN A 834 -1.10 -0.14 -22.30
N ARG A 835 -0.81 -1.33 -22.84
CA ARG A 835 -1.85 -2.27 -23.33
C ARG A 835 -2.71 -2.86 -22.20
N ALA A 836 -2.12 -3.17 -21.05
CA ALA A 836 -2.86 -3.60 -19.85
C ALA A 836 -3.79 -2.48 -19.34
N ILE A 837 -3.29 -1.24 -19.27
CA ILE A 837 -4.06 -0.02 -18.97
C ILE A 837 -5.14 0.23 -20.04
N PHE A 838 -4.89 -0.03 -21.32
CA PHE A 838 -5.87 0.20 -22.38
C PHE A 838 -7.01 -0.84 -22.37
N LYS A 839 -6.70 -2.11 -22.14
CA LYS A 839 -7.70 -3.19 -21.99
C LYS A 839 -8.61 -2.94 -20.78
N SER A 840 -7.99 -2.45 -19.72
CA SER A 840 -8.56 -1.92 -18.49
C SER A 840 -9.57 -0.80 -18.72
N LEU A 841 -9.18 0.21 -19.49
CA LEU A 841 -9.99 1.38 -19.76
C LEU A 841 -11.18 1.03 -20.66
N LEU A 842 -11.03 0.08 -21.59
CA LEU A 842 -12.02 -0.29 -22.63
C LEU A 842 -13.18 -1.20 -22.19
N ASP A 843 -13.11 -1.86 -21.04
CA ASP A 843 -14.11 -2.86 -20.65
C ASP A 843 -14.95 -2.43 -19.42
N PRO A 844 -16.13 -1.82 -19.62
CA PRO A 844 -17.01 -1.38 -18.53
C PRO A 844 -17.70 -2.53 -17.77
N ASP A 845 -17.63 -3.78 -18.28
CA ASP A 845 -18.31 -4.96 -17.72
C ASP A 845 -17.37 -5.87 -16.89
N VAL A 846 -16.12 -5.45 -16.64
CA VAL A 846 -15.21 -6.14 -15.72
C VAL A 846 -15.65 -5.83 -14.28
N VAL A 847 -16.79 -6.38 -13.89
CA VAL A 847 -17.43 -6.18 -12.57
C VAL A 847 -17.00 -7.27 -11.57
N ASN A 848 -16.36 -8.35 -12.04
CA ASN A 848 -15.85 -9.44 -11.19
C ASN A 848 -14.32 -9.60 -11.19
N ALA A 849 -13.60 -8.79 -11.94
CA ALA A 849 -12.17 -8.63 -11.75
C ALA A 849 -11.90 -7.18 -11.32
N GLU A 850 -11.00 -7.03 -10.38
CA GLU A 850 -10.66 -5.77 -9.74
C GLU A 850 -10.43 -4.67 -10.77
N HIS A 851 -10.87 -3.45 -10.45
CA HIS A 851 -10.59 -2.30 -11.27
C HIS A 851 -9.05 -2.26 -11.46
N PRO A 852 -8.51 -2.17 -12.68
CA PRO A 852 -7.07 -2.32 -12.98
C PRO A 852 -6.22 -1.10 -12.60
N LEU A 853 -6.89 -0.04 -12.21
CA LEU A 853 -6.33 1.10 -11.51
C LEU A 853 -6.33 0.88 -9.98
N GLY A 854 -6.97 -0.22 -9.57
CA GLY A 854 -7.33 -0.77 -8.26
C GLY A 854 -6.31 -1.65 -7.59
N THR A 855 -5.55 -2.33 -8.42
CA THR A 855 -4.58 -3.29 -7.96
C THR A 855 -3.32 -3.06 -8.78
N GLU A 856 -2.28 -2.55 -8.09
CA GLU A 856 -1.03 -3.29 -8.16
C GLU A 856 -1.27 -4.57 -7.36
N VAL A 857 -2.04 -5.55 -7.83
CA VAL A 857 -1.50 -6.64 -8.63
C VAL A 857 -0.76 -6.09 -9.81
N ARG A 858 0.57 -6.05 -9.72
CA ARG A 858 1.41 -6.06 -10.92
C ARG A 858 0.81 -7.13 -11.82
N PRO A 859 0.13 -6.80 -12.94
CA PRO A 859 -0.16 -7.84 -13.91
C PRO A 859 1.23 -8.23 -14.37
N PHE A 860 1.64 -9.48 -14.15
CA PHE A 860 2.92 -9.99 -14.66
C PHE A 860 3.25 -9.41 -16.04
N ASN A 861 4.49 -8.95 -16.22
CA ASN A 861 5.02 -8.46 -17.49
C ASN A 861 4.35 -9.12 -18.74
N GLU A 862 3.52 -8.41 -19.54
CA GLU A 862 3.12 -8.81 -20.92
C GLU A 862 4.33 -8.68 -21.88
N ARG A 863 5.51 -8.29 -21.37
CA ARG A 863 6.74 -8.90 -21.80
C ARG A 863 6.84 -10.19 -20.99
N ALA A 864 6.39 -11.31 -21.55
CA ALA A 864 6.43 -12.61 -20.88
C ALA A 864 7.75 -12.74 -20.10
N LEU A 865 7.68 -12.81 -18.76
CA LEU A 865 8.88 -12.78 -17.93
C LEU A 865 9.87 -13.78 -18.47
N TYR A 866 11.11 -13.33 -18.64
CA TYR A 866 12.17 -14.19 -19.08
C TYR A 866 12.95 -14.67 -17.87
N VAL A 867 12.70 -15.92 -17.50
CA VAL A 867 13.21 -16.53 -16.27
C VAL A 867 14.43 -17.38 -16.58
N LEU A 868 15.54 -17.12 -15.90
CA LEU A 868 16.72 -17.99 -15.93
C LEU A 868 16.53 -19.10 -14.90
N VAL A 869 16.52 -20.35 -15.36
CA VAL A 869 16.46 -21.53 -14.49
C VAL A 869 17.81 -22.24 -14.51
N THR A 870 18.54 -22.22 -13.41
CA THR A 870 19.78 -23.00 -13.29
C THR A 870 19.43 -24.44 -12.97
N GLY A 871 20.09 -25.42 -13.62
CA GLY A 871 19.77 -26.83 -13.40
C GLY A 871 18.46 -27.25 -14.05
N ALA A 872 18.03 -26.52 -15.09
CA ALA A 872 16.78 -26.74 -15.83
C ALA A 872 16.62 -28.16 -16.41
N THR A 873 17.71 -28.89 -16.62
CA THR A 873 17.69 -30.28 -17.13
C THR A 873 17.72 -31.33 -16.00
N GLY A 874 17.60 -30.91 -14.74
CA GLY A 874 17.55 -31.79 -13.57
C GLY A 874 16.12 -32.17 -13.17
N PHE A 875 15.99 -33.01 -12.14
CA PHE A 875 14.70 -33.52 -11.67
C PHE A 875 13.70 -32.41 -11.30
N ILE A 876 14.06 -31.54 -10.36
CA ILE A 876 13.21 -30.40 -9.94
C ILE A 876 13.13 -29.35 -11.07
N GLY A 877 14.28 -29.01 -11.66
CA GLY A 877 14.37 -27.94 -12.66
C GLY A 877 13.49 -28.17 -13.90
N ALA A 878 13.31 -29.42 -14.33
CA ALA A 878 12.45 -29.73 -15.48
C ALA A 878 10.95 -29.44 -15.19
N HIS A 879 10.47 -29.79 -13.99
CA HIS A 879 9.11 -29.47 -13.57
C HIS A 879 8.91 -27.97 -13.37
N VAL A 880 9.92 -27.26 -12.86
CA VAL A 880 9.89 -25.79 -12.78
C VAL A 880 9.75 -25.18 -14.17
N VAL A 881 10.53 -25.65 -15.14
CA VAL A 881 10.42 -25.19 -16.53
C VAL A 881 9.03 -25.49 -17.09
N ASP A 882 8.48 -26.69 -16.87
CA ASP A 882 7.12 -27.02 -17.33
C ASP A 882 6.04 -26.16 -16.66
N SER A 883 6.21 -25.81 -15.38
CA SER A 883 5.31 -24.93 -14.66
C SER A 883 5.36 -23.50 -15.19
N LEU A 884 6.55 -22.96 -15.46
CA LEU A 884 6.75 -21.64 -16.07
C LEU A 884 6.16 -21.57 -17.50
N LEU A 885 6.46 -22.57 -18.34
CA LEU A 885 6.00 -22.62 -19.74
C LEU A 885 4.47 -22.75 -19.83
N ARG A 886 3.84 -23.55 -18.95
CA ARG A 886 2.37 -23.65 -18.88
C ARG A 886 1.69 -22.31 -18.54
N ARG A 887 2.40 -21.41 -17.85
CA ARG A 887 1.94 -20.05 -17.52
C ARG A 887 2.29 -19.01 -18.60
N GLY A 888 2.83 -19.45 -19.74
CA GLY A 888 3.20 -18.59 -20.87
C GLY A 888 4.46 -17.75 -20.64
N LEU A 889 5.32 -18.14 -19.69
CA LEU A 889 6.57 -17.43 -19.39
C LEU A 889 7.71 -17.94 -20.27
N LYS A 890 8.64 -17.05 -20.62
CA LYS A 890 9.84 -17.41 -21.38
C LYS A 890 10.90 -17.97 -20.43
N VAL A 891 11.59 -19.02 -20.82
CA VAL A 891 12.57 -19.71 -19.97
C VAL A 891 13.91 -19.83 -20.68
N ARG A 892 14.97 -19.38 -20.01
CA ARG A 892 16.35 -19.71 -20.35
C ARG A 892 16.85 -20.76 -19.37
N GLY A 893 17.13 -21.97 -19.85
CA GLY A 893 17.74 -23.01 -19.04
C GLY A 893 19.27 -22.91 -19.04
N ALA A 894 19.90 -22.77 -17.87
CA ALA A 894 21.34 -22.97 -17.75
C ALA A 894 21.65 -24.44 -17.46
N THR A 895 22.47 -25.07 -18.30
CA THR A 895 22.85 -26.49 -18.18
C THR A 895 24.34 -26.71 -18.45
N ARG A 896 24.90 -27.80 -17.93
CA ARG A 896 26.29 -28.21 -18.20
C ARG A 896 26.46 -28.87 -19.57
N SER A 897 25.37 -29.38 -20.16
CA SER A 897 25.36 -30.09 -21.44
C SER A 897 24.30 -29.52 -22.36
N LEU A 898 24.73 -28.84 -23.44
CA LEU A 898 23.80 -28.31 -24.43
C LEU A 898 22.97 -29.41 -25.07
N ALA A 899 23.55 -30.60 -25.29
CA ALA A 899 22.82 -31.76 -25.81
C ALA A 899 21.63 -32.16 -24.93
N LYS A 900 21.76 -32.10 -23.58
CA LYS A 900 20.62 -32.33 -22.68
C LYS A 900 19.58 -31.22 -22.78
N GLY A 901 20.00 -29.97 -22.97
CA GLY A 901 19.11 -28.84 -23.22
C GLY A 901 18.29 -29.03 -24.50
N GLU A 902 18.95 -29.40 -25.61
CA GLU A 902 18.28 -29.66 -26.88
C GLU A 902 17.30 -30.84 -26.80
N MET A 903 17.64 -31.93 -26.09
CA MET A 903 16.69 -33.02 -25.82
C MET A 903 15.47 -32.52 -25.05
N MET A 904 15.69 -31.66 -24.05
CA MET A 904 14.62 -31.10 -23.21
C MET A 904 13.69 -30.18 -24.03
N LYS A 905 14.26 -29.38 -24.94
CA LYS A 905 13.53 -28.56 -25.91
C LYS A 905 12.76 -29.42 -26.92
N ALA A 906 13.38 -30.47 -27.46
CA ALA A 906 12.76 -31.40 -28.41
C ALA A 906 11.58 -32.18 -27.78
N ALA A 907 11.63 -32.45 -26.47
CA ALA A 907 10.53 -33.06 -25.72
C ALA A 907 9.35 -32.09 -25.48
N ARG A 908 9.49 -30.81 -25.82
CA ARG A 908 8.50 -29.73 -25.60
C ARG A 908 8.28 -28.91 -26.88
N PRO A 909 7.94 -29.55 -28.02
CA PRO A 909 7.85 -28.85 -29.30
C PRO A 909 6.86 -27.68 -29.28
N GLN A 910 5.78 -27.78 -28.50
CA GLN A 910 4.77 -26.73 -28.33
C GLN A 910 5.30 -25.46 -27.65
N TYR A 911 6.45 -25.53 -26.98
CA TYR A 911 7.08 -24.41 -26.27
C TYR A 911 8.42 -23.97 -26.87
N ALA A 912 8.76 -24.45 -28.08
CA ALA A 912 10.09 -24.24 -28.67
C ALA A 912 10.48 -22.75 -28.86
N SER A 913 9.51 -21.85 -29.01
CA SER A 913 9.71 -20.40 -29.10
C SER A 913 9.91 -19.70 -27.74
N GLN A 914 9.49 -20.35 -26.65
CA GLN A 914 9.54 -19.84 -25.28
C GLN A 914 10.69 -20.44 -24.47
N LEU A 915 11.39 -21.45 -24.98
CA LEU A 915 12.45 -22.17 -24.29
C LEU A 915 13.78 -22.15 -25.07
N ASP A 916 14.83 -21.66 -24.42
CA ASP A 916 16.21 -21.73 -24.89
C ASP A 916 17.16 -22.19 -23.79
N PHE A 917 18.38 -22.60 -24.19
CA PHE A 917 19.40 -23.08 -23.26
C PHE A 917 20.74 -22.39 -23.47
N VAL A 918 21.44 -22.18 -22.37
CA VAL A 918 22.83 -21.73 -22.34
C VAL A 918 23.68 -22.79 -21.66
N GLN A 919 24.86 -23.05 -22.24
CA GLN A 919 25.80 -24.00 -21.67
C GLN A 919 26.78 -23.31 -20.73
N ILE A 920 26.78 -23.69 -19.46
CA ILE A 920 27.75 -23.25 -18.46
C ILE A 920 28.38 -24.51 -17.86
N LYS A 921 29.68 -24.73 -18.09
CA LYS A 921 30.33 -25.98 -17.68
C LYS A 921 30.47 -26.10 -16.16
N ASP A 922 30.78 -24.98 -15.51
CA ASP A 922 31.03 -24.89 -14.08
C ASP A 922 30.29 -23.67 -13.52
N PHE A 923 29.31 -23.92 -12.65
CA PHE A 923 28.47 -22.89 -12.08
C PHE A 923 29.13 -22.19 -10.88
N SER A 924 30.24 -22.75 -10.36
CA SER A 924 30.92 -22.24 -9.17
C SER A 924 31.94 -21.13 -9.46
N LYS A 925 32.14 -20.77 -10.73
CA LYS A 925 33.09 -19.72 -11.11
C LYS A 925 32.40 -18.37 -11.25
N LEU A 926 32.89 -17.36 -10.55
CA LEU A 926 32.41 -15.98 -10.72
C LEU A 926 32.52 -15.54 -12.20
N GLY A 927 31.57 -14.73 -12.66
CA GLY A 927 31.54 -14.22 -14.03
C GLY A 927 30.89 -15.14 -15.07
N VAL A 928 30.61 -16.41 -14.74
CA VAL A 928 30.08 -17.37 -15.74
C VAL A 928 28.62 -17.15 -16.11
N PHE A 929 27.86 -16.46 -15.26
CA PHE A 929 26.46 -16.14 -15.47
C PHE A 929 26.24 -14.75 -16.10
N ASP A 930 27.29 -13.93 -16.24
CA ASP A 930 27.17 -12.53 -16.66
C ASP A 930 26.46 -12.40 -18.00
N LYS A 931 26.80 -13.22 -19.00
CA LYS A 931 26.09 -13.25 -20.28
C LYS A 931 24.72 -13.91 -20.22
N ALA A 932 24.53 -14.85 -19.28
CA ALA A 932 23.29 -15.59 -19.15
C ALA A 932 22.18 -14.72 -18.56
N ILE A 933 22.55 -13.73 -17.72
CA ILE A 933 21.65 -12.79 -17.05
C ILE A 933 21.16 -11.65 -17.96
N ASP A 934 21.84 -11.42 -19.08
CA ASP A 934 21.46 -10.38 -20.03
C ASP A 934 20.03 -10.59 -20.52
N GLY A 935 19.17 -9.60 -20.23
CA GLY A 935 17.76 -9.64 -20.59
C GLY A 935 16.92 -10.60 -19.74
N ILE A 936 17.40 -11.09 -18.60
CA ILE A 936 16.63 -11.93 -17.66
C ILE A 936 15.92 -11.06 -16.62
N ASP A 937 14.63 -11.31 -16.39
CA ASP A 937 13.80 -10.57 -15.43
C ASP A 937 13.82 -11.20 -14.03
N ALA A 938 14.07 -12.50 -13.95
CA ALA A 938 13.96 -13.29 -12.73
C ALA A 938 14.85 -14.55 -12.79
N VAL A 939 15.29 -15.03 -11.62
CA VAL A 939 16.11 -16.26 -11.54
C VAL A 939 15.45 -17.28 -10.61
N ILE A 940 15.39 -18.54 -11.06
CA ILE A 940 15.19 -19.68 -10.17
C ILE A 940 16.48 -20.49 -10.14
N HIS A 941 17.19 -20.43 -9.02
CA HIS A 941 18.47 -21.11 -8.84
C HIS A 941 18.26 -22.49 -8.20
N VAL A 942 18.13 -23.53 -9.03
CA VAL A 942 17.94 -24.92 -8.59
C VAL A 942 19.25 -25.70 -8.56
N ALA A 943 20.21 -25.31 -9.39
CA ALA A 943 21.46 -26.05 -9.52
C ALA A 943 22.31 -25.97 -8.27
N SER A 944 22.65 -27.12 -7.71
CA SER A 944 23.59 -27.22 -6.62
C SER A 944 24.36 -28.54 -6.77
N PRO A 945 25.66 -28.57 -6.43
CA PRO A 945 26.42 -29.82 -6.40
C PRO A 945 25.79 -30.80 -5.40
N PHE A 946 25.61 -32.04 -5.83
CA PHE A 946 25.10 -33.13 -5.01
C PHE A 946 25.95 -34.37 -5.28
N THR A 947 26.72 -34.82 -4.28
CA THR A 947 27.43 -36.11 -4.30
C THR A 947 27.63 -36.59 -2.86
N TYR A 948 27.41 -37.88 -2.62
CA TYR A 948 27.82 -38.55 -1.37
C TYR A 948 29.19 -39.22 -1.50
N ASN A 949 29.78 -39.20 -2.69
CA ASN A 949 31.10 -39.73 -2.97
C ASN A 949 32.07 -38.54 -3.08
N THR A 950 32.56 -38.09 -1.93
CA THR A 950 33.50 -36.96 -1.78
C THR A 950 34.78 -37.44 -1.11
N THR A 951 35.92 -36.95 -1.58
CA THR A 951 37.24 -37.20 -0.98
C THR A 951 37.68 -36.03 -0.10
N ASN A 952 37.13 -34.84 -0.33
CA ASN A 952 37.38 -33.64 0.45
C ASN A 952 36.09 -32.81 0.56
N ASN A 953 35.54 -32.77 1.78
CA ASN A 953 34.27 -32.09 2.09
C ASN A 953 34.27 -30.60 1.71
N LEU A 954 35.40 -29.91 1.84
CA LEU A 954 35.52 -28.50 1.49
C LEU A 954 35.51 -28.30 -0.03
N THR A 955 36.44 -28.93 -0.75
CA THR A 955 36.67 -28.65 -2.18
C THR A 955 35.63 -29.29 -3.10
N ASP A 956 35.06 -30.42 -2.69
CA ASP A 956 34.20 -31.22 -3.56
C ASP A 956 32.71 -30.89 -3.34
N LEU A 957 32.37 -30.26 -2.20
CA LEU A 957 30.97 -30.10 -1.77
C LEU A 957 30.65 -28.69 -1.23
N ILE A 958 31.28 -28.24 -0.15
CA ILE A 958 30.91 -26.99 0.55
C ILE A 958 31.28 -25.75 -0.27
N GLN A 959 32.55 -25.64 -0.69
CA GLN A 959 33.03 -24.49 -1.44
C GLN A 959 32.31 -24.34 -2.79
N PRO A 960 32.10 -25.41 -3.59
CA PRO A 960 31.33 -25.30 -4.83
C PRO A 960 29.87 -24.88 -4.62
N ALA A 961 29.23 -25.28 -3.52
CA ALA A 961 27.86 -24.87 -3.20
C ALA A 961 27.78 -23.37 -2.86
N ILE A 962 28.67 -22.87 -2.00
CA ILE A 962 28.77 -21.45 -1.66
C ILE A 962 29.07 -20.63 -2.91
N ASN A 963 30.09 -21.02 -3.68
CA ASN A 963 30.51 -20.28 -4.85
C ASN A 963 29.44 -20.30 -5.96
N GLY A 964 28.72 -21.40 -6.13
CA GLY A 964 27.63 -21.49 -7.10
C GLY A 964 26.51 -20.48 -6.80
N THR A 965 26.11 -20.39 -5.53
CA THR A 965 25.11 -19.41 -5.08
C THR A 965 25.64 -17.98 -5.20
N THR A 966 26.84 -17.70 -4.70
CA THR A 966 27.44 -16.36 -4.80
C THR A 966 27.61 -15.92 -6.25
N SER A 967 27.95 -16.84 -7.16
CA SER A 967 28.14 -16.50 -8.57
C SER A 967 26.87 -16.05 -9.25
N ILE A 968 25.71 -16.66 -8.97
CA ILE A 968 24.45 -16.22 -9.58
C ILE A 968 23.97 -14.90 -8.99
N LEU A 969 24.17 -14.69 -7.68
CA LEU A 969 23.83 -13.45 -6.98
C LEU A 969 24.67 -12.28 -7.51
N THR A 970 25.98 -12.51 -7.67
CA THR A 970 26.91 -11.50 -8.20
C THR A 970 26.55 -11.12 -9.63
N ALA A 971 26.26 -12.09 -10.50
CA ALA A 971 25.84 -11.81 -11.88
C ALA A 971 24.50 -11.05 -11.91
N SER A 972 23.57 -11.40 -11.01
CA SER A 972 22.27 -10.71 -10.90
C SER A 972 22.40 -9.29 -10.34
N ASN A 973 23.52 -8.95 -9.70
CA ASN A 973 23.81 -7.62 -9.17
C ASN A 973 24.64 -6.73 -10.13
N LEU A 974 24.91 -7.21 -11.35
CA LEU A 974 25.59 -6.40 -12.36
C LEU A 974 24.72 -5.20 -12.77
N PRO A 975 25.31 -4.04 -13.11
CA PRO A 975 24.55 -2.87 -13.58
C PRO A 975 23.70 -3.14 -14.84
N THR A 976 24.05 -4.16 -15.63
CA THR A 976 23.31 -4.58 -16.82
C THR A 976 22.17 -5.57 -16.51
N SER A 977 22.13 -6.09 -15.29
CA SER A 977 21.08 -6.98 -14.82
C SER A 977 19.78 -6.21 -14.63
N ARG A 978 18.66 -6.84 -15.00
CA ARG A 978 17.30 -6.36 -14.70
C ARG A 978 16.53 -7.35 -13.83
N VAL A 979 17.26 -8.28 -13.20
CA VAL A 979 16.67 -9.28 -12.31
C VAL A 979 16.04 -8.56 -11.13
N SER A 980 14.76 -8.83 -10.88
CA SER A 980 14.03 -8.26 -9.74
C SER A 980 13.84 -9.24 -8.59
N ARG A 981 14.02 -10.55 -8.83
CA ARG A 981 13.85 -11.61 -7.84
C ARG A 981 14.70 -12.85 -8.12
N ILE A 982 15.21 -13.45 -7.06
CA ILE A 982 15.87 -14.75 -7.09
C ILE A 982 15.16 -15.72 -6.13
N VAL A 983 14.68 -16.84 -6.66
CA VAL A 983 14.19 -17.98 -5.86
C VAL A 983 15.28 -19.03 -5.81
N LEU A 984 15.82 -19.28 -4.61
CA LEU A 984 16.90 -20.21 -4.36
C LEU A 984 16.37 -21.54 -3.80
N THR A 985 16.69 -22.64 -4.47
CA THR A 985 16.43 -23.98 -3.92
C THR A 985 17.51 -24.33 -2.88
N SER A 986 17.18 -24.13 -1.60
CA SER A 986 17.95 -24.62 -0.46
C SER A 986 17.54 -26.08 -0.15
N SER A 987 17.46 -26.46 1.12
CA SER A 987 17.03 -27.79 1.54
C SER A 987 16.64 -27.79 3.00
N PHE A 988 15.76 -28.69 3.42
CA PHE A 988 15.55 -29.01 4.83
C PHE A 988 16.85 -29.38 5.56
N ALA A 989 17.90 -29.77 4.83
CA ALA A 989 19.25 -29.95 5.35
C ALA A 989 19.87 -28.68 5.98
N SER A 990 19.46 -27.47 5.57
CA SER A 990 19.86 -26.20 6.19
C SER A 990 19.06 -25.88 7.47
N ILE A 991 18.05 -26.69 7.80
CA ILE A 991 17.10 -26.49 8.90
C ILE A 991 17.28 -27.55 9.99
N ILE A 992 17.34 -28.83 9.61
CA ILE A 992 17.31 -29.95 10.56
C ILE A 992 18.51 -29.95 11.51
N ASP A 993 18.23 -30.13 12.80
CA ASP A 993 19.22 -30.52 13.80
C ASP A 993 19.29 -32.05 13.84
N ALA A 994 20.35 -32.61 13.25
CA ALA A 994 20.54 -34.05 13.23
C ALA A 994 21.33 -34.58 14.43
N SER A 995 22.01 -33.70 15.17
CA SER A 995 22.78 -34.02 16.39
C SER A 995 21.87 -34.17 17.60
N ASN A 996 20.78 -33.40 17.66
CA ASN A 996 19.79 -33.44 18.72
C ASN A 996 18.38 -33.56 18.13
N ARG A 997 18.09 -34.73 17.56
CA ARG A 997 16.79 -34.98 16.93
C ARG A 997 15.70 -34.95 18.02
N PRO A 998 14.64 -34.13 17.84
CA PRO A 998 13.48 -34.21 18.71
C PRO A 998 12.94 -35.64 18.72
N THR A 999 12.69 -36.15 19.92
CA THR A 999 12.08 -37.48 20.13
C THR A 999 10.56 -37.40 20.26
N SER A 1000 9.99 -36.19 20.13
CA SER A 1000 8.57 -35.92 20.30
C SER A 1000 7.90 -35.42 19.01
N PRO A 1001 6.78 -36.03 18.58
CA PRO A 1001 5.98 -35.56 17.44
C PRO A 1001 5.32 -34.19 17.65
N SER A 1002 5.44 -33.58 18.84
CA SER A 1002 4.98 -32.22 19.12
C SER A 1002 5.90 -31.13 18.54
N PHE A 1003 7.17 -31.45 18.27
CA PHE A 1003 8.10 -30.47 17.72
C PHE A 1003 7.88 -30.26 16.22
N THR A 1004 7.83 -29.01 15.77
CA THR A 1004 7.65 -28.64 14.36
C THR A 1004 8.84 -27.81 13.88
N TYR A 1005 9.56 -28.32 12.88
CA TYR A 1005 10.56 -27.52 12.17
C TYR A 1005 9.85 -26.51 11.25
N THR A 1006 10.23 -25.25 11.40
CA THR A 1006 9.76 -24.12 10.59
C THR A 1006 10.91 -23.48 9.83
N ALA A 1007 10.60 -22.54 8.94
CA ALA A 1007 11.60 -21.79 8.19
C ALA A 1007 12.50 -20.88 9.05
N ALA A 1008 12.14 -20.64 10.32
CA ALA A 1008 12.96 -19.88 11.26
C ALA A 1008 14.18 -20.67 11.78
N HIS A 1009 14.12 -22.01 11.71
CA HIS A 1009 15.17 -22.87 12.25
C HIS A 1009 16.38 -22.94 11.30
N TRP A 1010 17.55 -23.16 11.89
CA TRP A 1010 18.81 -23.37 11.19
C TRP A 1010 19.52 -24.59 11.76
N ASN A 1011 20.12 -25.38 10.87
CA ASN A 1011 20.97 -26.51 11.25
C ASN A 1011 22.15 -26.00 12.10
N PRO A 1012 22.44 -26.56 13.28
CA PRO A 1012 23.50 -26.06 14.16
C PRO A 1012 24.92 -26.35 13.67
N LEU A 1013 25.11 -27.27 12.72
CA LEU A 1013 26.42 -27.71 12.23
C LEU A 1013 27.34 -26.54 11.87
N THR A 1014 28.51 -26.47 12.48
CA THR A 1014 29.48 -25.40 12.26
C THR A 1014 30.27 -25.60 10.96
N TYR A 1015 30.93 -24.54 10.48
CA TYR A 1015 31.71 -24.61 9.25
C TYR A 1015 32.90 -25.56 9.41
N ALA A 1016 33.60 -25.47 10.55
CA ALA A 1016 34.73 -26.34 10.88
C ALA A 1016 34.31 -27.81 10.86
N GLU A 1017 33.24 -28.17 11.57
CA GLU A 1017 32.70 -29.54 11.59
C GLU A 1017 32.28 -30.01 10.20
N ALA A 1018 31.61 -29.17 9.41
CA ALA A 1018 31.17 -29.53 8.06
C ALA A 1018 32.35 -29.81 7.12
N THR A 1019 33.45 -29.06 7.26
CA THR A 1019 34.66 -29.19 6.42
C THR A 1019 35.64 -30.24 6.90
N ASP A 1020 35.47 -30.78 8.11
CA ASP A 1020 36.37 -31.76 8.69
C ASP A 1020 36.44 -33.03 7.80
N PRO A 1021 37.63 -33.52 7.42
CA PRO A 1021 37.77 -34.75 6.63
C PRO A 1021 37.19 -36.02 7.29
N SER A 1022 37.07 -36.04 8.62
CA SER A 1022 36.45 -37.12 9.38
C SER A 1022 34.92 -37.07 9.40
N THR A 1023 34.32 -35.93 9.05
CA THR A 1023 32.88 -35.78 8.94
C THR A 1023 32.35 -36.57 7.75
N SER A 1024 31.34 -37.41 8.00
CA SER A 1024 30.75 -38.22 6.94
C SER A 1024 30.20 -37.34 5.79
N PRO A 1025 30.27 -37.79 4.53
CA PRO A 1025 29.73 -37.07 3.37
C PRO A 1025 28.28 -36.59 3.54
N VAL A 1026 27.46 -37.36 4.24
CA VAL A 1026 26.05 -37.04 4.51
C VAL A 1026 25.91 -35.81 5.42
N ILE A 1027 26.78 -35.66 6.43
CA ILE A 1027 26.77 -34.51 7.33
C ILE A 1027 27.38 -33.29 6.63
N ALA A 1028 28.49 -33.47 5.91
CA ALA A 1028 29.11 -32.41 5.11
C ALA A 1028 28.15 -31.83 4.06
N TYR A 1029 27.31 -32.68 3.44
CA TYR A 1029 26.25 -32.25 2.53
C TYR A 1029 25.27 -31.28 3.20
N ARG A 1030 24.85 -31.56 4.44
CA ARG A 1030 23.97 -30.65 5.18
C ARG A 1030 24.63 -29.29 5.41
N GLY A 1031 25.92 -29.30 5.76
CA GLY A 1031 26.73 -28.10 5.86
C GLY A 1031 26.76 -27.31 4.55
N SER A 1032 26.97 -27.98 3.42
CA SER A 1032 27.01 -27.32 2.11
C SER A 1032 25.72 -26.53 1.80
N LYS A 1033 24.55 -27.09 2.14
CA LYS A 1033 23.25 -26.42 1.96
C LYS A 1033 23.07 -25.26 2.92
N LYS A 1034 23.40 -25.46 4.21
CA LYS A 1034 23.36 -24.40 5.22
C LYS A 1034 24.21 -23.20 4.80
N PHE A 1035 25.48 -23.42 4.48
CA PHE A 1035 26.42 -22.32 4.20
C PHE A 1035 26.19 -21.65 2.86
N ALA A 1036 25.70 -22.37 1.85
CA ALA A 1036 25.27 -21.76 0.60
C ALA A 1036 24.05 -20.83 0.80
N GLU A 1037 23.09 -21.23 1.63
CA GLU A 1037 21.94 -20.38 1.95
C GLU A 1037 22.33 -19.18 2.83
N LEU A 1038 23.18 -19.37 3.84
CA LEU A 1038 23.72 -18.27 4.64
C LEU A 1038 24.50 -17.27 3.79
N ALA A 1039 25.32 -17.75 2.84
CA ALA A 1039 26.04 -16.88 1.91
C ALA A 1039 25.08 -16.04 1.05
N ALA A 1040 23.92 -16.58 0.67
CA ALA A 1040 22.90 -15.82 -0.04
C ALA A 1040 22.30 -14.71 0.81
N TRP A 1041 21.88 -15.03 2.04
CA TRP A 1041 21.33 -14.03 2.96
C TRP A 1041 22.39 -13.00 3.40
N ASP A 1042 23.65 -13.40 3.54
CA ASP A 1042 24.76 -12.49 3.80
C ASP A 1042 25.02 -11.55 2.63
N PHE A 1043 24.90 -12.03 1.39
CA PHE A 1043 25.01 -11.19 0.20
C PHE A 1043 23.94 -10.10 0.22
N MET A 1044 22.68 -10.47 0.49
CA MET A 1044 21.56 -9.53 0.59
C MET A 1044 21.75 -8.48 1.68
N ARG A 1045 22.35 -8.84 2.82
CA ARG A 1045 22.64 -7.90 3.91
C ARG A 1045 23.78 -6.94 3.60
N LYS A 1046 24.80 -7.40 2.88
CA LYS A 1046 26.06 -6.66 2.68
C LYS A 1046 26.06 -5.81 1.41
N GLN A 1047 25.27 -6.16 0.40
CA GLN A 1047 25.20 -5.43 -0.86
C GLN A 1047 23.81 -4.86 -1.07
N SER A 1048 23.74 -3.61 -1.55
CA SER A 1048 22.49 -3.06 -2.09
C SER A 1048 22.17 -3.79 -3.39
N ALA A 1049 21.34 -4.83 -3.30
CA ALA A 1049 20.93 -5.64 -4.43
C ALA A 1049 19.60 -5.11 -5.01
N PRO A 1050 19.46 -5.01 -6.35
CA PRO A 1050 18.24 -4.52 -7.01
C PRO A 1050 17.12 -5.59 -7.08
N PHE A 1051 17.36 -6.77 -6.52
CA PHE A 1051 16.43 -7.89 -6.45
C PHE A 1051 16.18 -8.30 -5.01
N ASP A 1052 15.05 -8.95 -4.75
CA ASP A 1052 14.84 -9.68 -3.49
C ASP A 1052 15.21 -11.17 -3.61
N LEU A 1053 15.27 -11.84 -2.44
CA LEU A 1053 15.62 -13.26 -2.32
C LEU A 1053 14.49 -14.02 -1.64
N VAL A 1054 14.17 -15.20 -2.17
CA VAL A 1054 13.30 -16.19 -1.53
C VAL A 1054 14.05 -17.52 -1.46
N THR A 1055 14.02 -18.21 -0.33
CA THR A 1055 14.61 -19.56 -0.23
C THR A 1055 13.55 -20.62 0.04
N LEU A 1056 13.60 -21.72 -0.72
CA LEU A 1056 12.76 -22.90 -0.49
C LEU A 1056 13.62 -24.01 0.09
N CYS A 1057 13.20 -24.58 1.22
CA CYS A 1057 13.92 -25.61 1.97
C CYS A 1057 13.18 -26.96 1.94
N PRO A 1058 13.07 -27.63 0.77
CA PRO A 1058 12.31 -28.87 0.66
C PRO A 1058 12.98 -30.03 1.43
N PRO A 1059 12.17 -30.98 1.96
CA PRO A 1059 12.65 -32.24 2.50
C PRO A 1059 12.88 -33.25 1.35
N MET A 1060 12.64 -34.55 1.56
CA MET A 1060 12.79 -35.55 0.50
C MET A 1060 11.84 -35.25 -0.66
N THR A 1061 12.35 -35.23 -1.89
CA THR A 1061 11.53 -34.93 -3.08
C THR A 1061 11.31 -36.20 -3.91
N PHE A 1062 10.05 -36.58 -4.11
CA PHE A 1062 9.65 -37.74 -4.91
C PHE A 1062 8.69 -37.34 -6.03
N GLY A 1063 8.40 -38.25 -6.96
CA GLY A 1063 7.39 -38.05 -8.00
C GLY A 1063 7.92 -38.28 -9.42
N PRO A 1064 7.06 -38.08 -10.44
CA PRO A 1064 7.36 -38.46 -11.82
C PRO A 1064 8.49 -37.63 -12.44
N ILE A 1065 9.14 -38.16 -13.47
CA ILE A 1065 10.25 -37.53 -14.19
C ILE A 1065 9.71 -36.76 -15.40
N ALA A 1066 10.07 -35.47 -15.50
CA ALA A 1066 9.69 -34.60 -16.62
C ALA A 1066 10.78 -34.41 -17.70
N HIS A 1067 12.04 -34.73 -17.40
CA HIS A 1067 13.14 -34.59 -18.36
C HIS A 1067 13.43 -35.91 -19.08
N PRO A 1068 13.91 -35.87 -20.34
CA PRO A 1068 14.39 -37.07 -21.02
C PRO A 1068 15.54 -37.74 -20.26
N ILE A 1069 15.43 -39.05 -20.07
CA ILE A 1069 16.42 -39.88 -19.38
C ILE A 1069 16.91 -41.00 -20.32
N PRO A 1070 17.93 -40.73 -21.16
CA PRO A 1070 18.37 -41.67 -22.20
C PRO A 1070 18.92 -43.00 -21.66
N ASN A 1071 19.30 -43.06 -20.39
CA ASN A 1071 19.82 -44.26 -19.73
C ASN A 1071 18.75 -45.04 -18.95
N GLY A 1072 17.46 -44.76 -19.18
CA GLY A 1072 16.37 -45.45 -18.49
C GLY A 1072 16.45 -45.26 -16.95
N ALA A 1073 16.08 -46.31 -16.21
CA ALA A 1073 16.11 -46.31 -14.75
C ALA A 1073 17.50 -46.00 -14.14
N ALA A 1074 18.60 -46.22 -14.86
CA ALA A 1074 19.95 -45.87 -14.39
C ALA A 1074 20.21 -44.35 -14.33
N GLY A 1075 19.34 -43.54 -14.94
CA GLY A 1075 19.41 -42.08 -14.94
C GLY A 1075 18.56 -41.39 -13.87
N LEU A 1076 17.92 -42.15 -12.96
CA LEU A 1076 17.06 -41.59 -11.91
C LEU A 1076 17.85 -40.74 -10.90
N ASN A 1077 17.19 -39.72 -10.34
CA ASN A 1077 17.72 -39.01 -9.18
C ASN A 1077 17.72 -39.93 -7.95
N GLU A 1078 18.63 -39.67 -7.01
CA GLU A 1078 18.85 -40.50 -5.81
C GLU A 1078 17.56 -40.96 -5.12
N SER A 1079 16.65 -40.02 -4.85
CA SER A 1079 15.38 -40.29 -4.14
C SER A 1079 14.47 -41.26 -4.90
N ASN A 1080 14.32 -41.07 -6.21
CA ASN A 1080 13.51 -41.97 -7.04
C ASN A 1080 14.23 -43.28 -7.36
N ALA A 1081 15.57 -43.26 -7.47
CA ALA A 1081 16.39 -44.46 -7.63
C ALA A 1081 16.22 -45.40 -6.43
N MET A 1082 16.08 -44.84 -5.22
CA MET A 1082 15.82 -45.60 -4.01
C MET A 1082 14.42 -46.23 -4.00
N LEU A 1083 13.38 -45.49 -4.41
CA LEU A 1083 12.04 -46.06 -4.60
C LEU A 1083 12.07 -47.18 -5.66
N TRP A 1084 12.83 -46.98 -6.74
CA TRP A 1084 12.98 -47.99 -7.78
C TRP A 1084 13.72 -49.24 -7.30
N SER A 1085 14.77 -49.12 -6.50
CA SER A 1085 15.45 -50.31 -5.95
C SER A 1085 14.56 -51.12 -5.02
N ILE A 1086 13.64 -50.46 -4.30
CA ILE A 1086 12.60 -51.14 -3.50
C ILE A 1086 11.67 -51.93 -4.40
N ALA A 1087 11.17 -51.31 -5.47
CA ALA A 1087 10.42 -51.99 -6.52
C ALA A 1087 11.21 -53.16 -7.15
N GLN A 1088 12.54 -53.07 -7.20
CA GLN A 1088 13.42 -54.14 -7.70
C GLN A 1088 13.73 -55.22 -6.66
N GLY A 1089 13.26 -55.09 -5.42
CA GLY A 1089 13.39 -56.11 -4.38
C GLY A 1089 14.63 -55.97 -3.48
N ILE A 1090 15.12 -54.74 -3.25
CA ILE A 1090 16.19 -54.52 -2.27
C ILE A 1090 15.78 -55.02 -0.88
N ASP A 1091 16.67 -55.75 -0.22
CA ASP A 1091 16.49 -56.35 1.11
C ASP A 1091 17.81 -56.28 1.88
N PRO A 1092 17.86 -55.69 3.09
CA PRO A 1092 16.76 -55.06 3.83
C PRO A 1092 16.26 -53.75 3.20
N LEU A 1093 15.03 -53.35 3.53
CA LEU A 1093 14.50 -52.06 3.12
C LEU A 1093 15.35 -50.90 3.66
N PRO A 1094 15.54 -49.81 2.90
CA PRO A 1094 16.34 -48.67 3.35
C PRO A 1094 15.72 -47.97 4.57
N VAL A 1095 16.57 -47.42 5.44
CA VAL A 1095 16.11 -46.65 6.61
C VAL A 1095 15.84 -45.18 6.24
N GLY A 1096 14.61 -44.71 6.48
CA GLY A 1096 14.21 -43.31 6.29
C GLY A 1096 14.83 -42.40 7.34
N ARG A 1097 15.90 -41.67 6.99
CA ARG A 1097 16.61 -40.77 7.94
C ARG A 1097 15.90 -39.43 8.20
N VAL A 1098 14.93 -39.08 7.36
CA VAL A 1098 14.04 -37.91 7.44
C VAL A 1098 12.65 -38.49 7.17
N SER A 1099 11.62 -38.11 7.94
CA SER A 1099 10.25 -38.64 7.81
C SER A 1099 9.31 -37.72 7.03
N ALA A 1100 9.83 -36.62 6.47
CA ALA A 1100 9.08 -35.64 5.70
C ALA A 1100 9.48 -35.67 4.22
N TRP A 1101 8.53 -35.33 3.35
CA TRP A 1101 8.71 -35.37 1.90
C TRP A 1101 7.82 -34.33 1.19
N ILE A 1102 8.01 -34.16 -0.12
CA ILE A 1102 7.16 -33.37 -1.00
C ILE A 1102 7.16 -33.97 -2.42
N ASP A 1103 6.04 -33.84 -3.15
CA ASP A 1103 5.99 -34.16 -4.58
C ASP A 1103 6.74 -33.09 -5.39
N VAL A 1104 7.53 -33.53 -6.38
CA VAL A 1104 8.32 -32.65 -7.23
C VAL A 1104 7.46 -31.63 -8.01
N ARG A 1105 6.22 -31.96 -8.32
CA ARG A 1105 5.26 -31.08 -9.00
C ARG A 1105 4.82 -29.95 -8.08
N ASP A 1106 4.48 -30.28 -6.84
CA ASP A 1106 4.09 -29.30 -5.81
C ASP A 1106 5.28 -28.39 -5.48
N LEU A 1107 6.47 -28.96 -5.37
CA LEU A 1107 7.69 -28.19 -5.17
C LEU A 1107 7.95 -27.23 -6.35
N ALA A 1108 7.75 -27.68 -7.59
CA ALA A 1108 7.89 -26.83 -8.76
C ALA A 1108 6.84 -25.71 -8.80
N GLU A 1109 5.60 -26.00 -8.40
CA GLU A 1109 4.56 -24.98 -8.21
C GLU A 1109 4.97 -23.97 -7.14
N ALA A 1110 5.52 -24.40 -6.01
CA ALA A 1110 6.03 -23.50 -4.97
C ALA A 1110 7.18 -22.61 -5.45
N HIS A 1111 8.10 -23.11 -6.30
CA HIS A 1111 9.13 -22.27 -6.91
C HIS A 1111 8.54 -21.18 -7.79
N VAL A 1112 7.52 -21.52 -8.59
CA VAL A 1112 6.90 -20.57 -9.49
C VAL A 1112 6.01 -19.59 -8.73
N GLU A 1113 5.22 -20.02 -7.75
CA GLU A 1113 4.44 -19.12 -6.90
C GLU A 1113 5.33 -18.18 -6.08
N ALA A 1114 6.42 -18.67 -5.50
CA ALA A 1114 7.41 -17.84 -4.82
C ALA A 1114 8.06 -16.80 -5.76
N LEU A 1115 8.25 -17.14 -7.03
CA LEU A 1115 8.72 -16.19 -8.03
C LEU A 1115 7.67 -15.12 -8.33
N LEU A 1116 6.39 -15.53 -8.37
CA LEU A 1116 5.32 -14.69 -8.88
C LEU A 1116 4.58 -13.86 -7.80
N ARG A 1117 4.67 -14.22 -6.53
CA ARG A 1117 3.96 -13.51 -5.45
C ARG A 1117 4.86 -12.51 -4.78
N THR A 1118 4.66 -11.22 -4.98
CA THR A 1118 5.53 -10.14 -4.47
C THR A 1118 5.78 -10.27 -2.96
N GLU A 1119 4.78 -10.70 -2.20
CA GLU A 1119 4.75 -10.92 -0.76
C GLU A 1119 5.66 -12.06 -0.27
N ALA A 1120 6.17 -12.90 -1.19
CA ALA A 1120 7.14 -13.95 -0.89
C ALA A 1120 8.57 -13.42 -0.71
N GLY A 1121 8.85 -12.18 -1.16
CA GLY A 1121 10.17 -11.55 -1.11
C GLY A 1121 10.73 -11.47 0.32
N GLY A 1122 12.01 -11.78 0.48
CA GLY A 1122 12.69 -11.72 1.78
C GLY A 1122 12.39 -12.89 2.72
N LYS A 1123 11.65 -13.92 2.27
CA LYS A 1123 11.22 -15.04 3.12
C LYS A 1123 11.96 -16.35 2.84
N ARG A 1124 11.93 -17.22 3.85
CA ARG A 1124 12.31 -18.64 3.79
C ARG A 1124 11.05 -19.48 3.90
N TYR A 1125 10.90 -20.53 3.10
CA TYR A 1125 9.77 -21.46 3.16
C TYR A 1125 10.21 -22.90 3.30
N VAL A 1126 9.39 -23.73 3.96
CA VAL A 1126 9.58 -25.18 4.06
C VAL A 1126 8.44 -25.88 3.31
N PRO A 1127 8.57 -26.07 1.99
CA PRO A 1127 7.54 -26.78 1.23
C PRO A 1127 7.62 -28.28 1.57
N ALA A 1128 6.67 -28.77 2.37
CA ALA A 1128 6.60 -30.14 2.85
C ALA A 1128 5.15 -30.63 2.92
N SER A 1129 4.92 -31.84 2.42
CA SER A 1129 3.64 -32.53 2.60
C SER A 1129 3.40 -32.81 4.09
N PRO A 1130 2.17 -32.64 4.59
CA PRO A 1130 1.83 -33.00 5.97
C PRO A 1130 1.85 -34.52 6.23
N GLU A 1131 1.84 -35.34 5.17
CA GLU A 1131 1.88 -36.81 5.29
C GLU A 1131 3.32 -37.28 5.57
N PRO A 1132 3.58 -38.04 6.65
CA PRO A 1132 4.91 -38.62 6.88
C PRO A 1132 5.22 -39.74 5.88
N PHE A 1133 6.50 -39.98 5.62
CA PHE A 1133 6.95 -41.06 4.75
C PHE A 1133 7.87 -42.06 5.48
N SER A 1134 7.81 -43.31 5.03
CA SER A 1134 8.84 -44.33 5.24
C SER A 1134 9.00 -45.17 3.97
N TYR A 1135 10.16 -45.83 3.82
CA TYR A 1135 10.38 -46.74 2.70
C TYR A 1135 9.55 -48.03 2.81
N GLN A 1136 9.18 -48.43 4.04
CA GLN A 1136 8.19 -49.49 4.26
C GLN A 1136 6.85 -49.11 3.67
N PHE A 1137 6.36 -47.90 3.95
CA PHE A 1137 5.08 -47.45 3.45
C PHE A 1137 5.06 -47.36 1.91
N ALA A 1138 6.19 -46.96 1.30
CA ALA A 1138 6.35 -47.02 -0.15
C ALA A 1138 6.30 -48.46 -0.69
N ALA A 1139 6.96 -49.42 -0.02
CA ALA A 1139 6.94 -50.83 -0.39
C ALA A 1139 5.52 -51.43 -0.32
N ASP A 1140 4.76 -51.06 0.71
CA ASP A 1140 3.37 -51.49 0.90
C ASP A 1140 2.48 -50.95 -0.24
N ILE A 1141 2.58 -49.65 -0.56
CA ILE A 1141 1.90 -49.05 -1.70
C ILE A 1141 2.24 -49.80 -3.00
N MET A 1142 3.52 -50.12 -3.23
CA MET A 1142 3.94 -50.84 -4.44
C MET A 1142 3.29 -52.22 -4.54
N LYS A 1143 3.23 -53.00 -3.45
CA LYS A 1143 2.60 -54.34 -3.43
C LYS A 1143 1.08 -54.28 -3.60
N GLU A 1144 0.44 -53.24 -3.06
CA GLU A 1144 -1.01 -53.03 -3.18
C GLU A 1144 -1.40 -52.69 -4.62
N GLU A 1145 -0.72 -51.72 -5.22
CA GLU A 1145 -1.07 -51.09 -6.50
C GLU A 1145 -0.53 -51.86 -7.72
N PHE A 1146 0.60 -52.56 -7.59
CA PHE A 1146 1.23 -53.27 -8.69
C PHE A 1146 1.29 -54.79 -8.45
N GLU A 1147 0.53 -55.55 -9.25
CA GLU A 1147 0.50 -57.02 -9.12
C GLU A 1147 1.89 -57.66 -9.26
N TRP A 1148 2.74 -57.14 -10.15
CA TRP A 1148 4.11 -57.63 -10.35
C TRP A 1148 5.04 -57.37 -9.15
N ALA A 1149 4.70 -56.43 -8.28
CA ALA A 1149 5.50 -56.09 -7.11
C ALA A 1149 5.25 -57.06 -5.94
N ARG A 1150 4.09 -57.72 -5.86
CA ARG A 1150 3.69 -58.60 -4.74
C ARG A 1150 4.65 -59.76 -4.47
N GLY A 1151 5.26 -60.30 -5.53
CA GLY A 1151 6.25 -61.39 -5.43
C GLY A 1151 7.70 -60.94 -5.49
N LYS A 1152 7.97 -59.63 -5.62
CA LYS A 1152 9.32 -59.09 -5.89
C LYS A 1152 9.81 -58.14 -4.79
N VAL A 1153 8.95 -57.27 -4.28
CA VAL A 1153 9.30 -56.31 -3.24
C VAL A 1153 9.45 -57.03 -1.90
N ALA A 1154 10.56 -56.79 -1.21
CA ALA A 1154 10.88 -57.42 0.06
C ALA A 1154 9.78 -57.16 1.13
N LYS A 1155 9.63 -58.09 2.07
CA LYS A 1155 8.86 -57.86 3.29
C LYS A 1155 9.78 -57.19 4.31
N GLY A 1156 9.50 -55.95 4.67
CA GLY A 1156 10.19 -55.31 5.77
C GLY A 1156 9.50 -55.57 7.11
N ASP A 1157 10.20 -55.24 8.19
CA ASP A 1157 9.82 -55.59 9.57
C ASP A 1157 8.59 -54.82 10.09
N GLU A 1158 8.11 -53.81 9.37
CA GLU A 1158 6.98 -52.94 9.73
C GLU A 1158 5.81 -53.01 8.72
N GLU A 1159 5.65 -54.11 7.97
CA GLU A 1159 4.61 -54.29 6.94
C GLU A 1159 3.20 -53.94 7.44
N GLY A 1160 2.52 -53.04 6.73
CA GLY A 1160 1.17 -52.55 7.06
C GLY A 1160 1.11 -51.43 8.09
N ARG A 1161 2.25 -51.01 8.67
CA ARG A 1161 2.31 -49.91 9.63
C ARG A 1161 2.47 -48.56 8.90
N ARG A 1162 1.61 -47.60 9.22
CA ARG A 1162 1.75 -46.22 8.75
C ARG A 1162 2.96 -45.54 9.43
N PRO A 1163 3.70 -44.70 8.71
CA PRO A 1163 4.86 -44.02 9.28
C PRO A 1163 4.43 -43.03 10.36
N GLU A 1164 5.09 -43.07 11.51
CA GLU A 1164 4.96 -42.09 12.58
C GLU A 1164 6.13 -41.10 12.48
N ALA A 1165 5.82 -39.80 12.48
CA ALA A 1165 6.85 -38.77 12.38
C ALA A 1165 7.46 -38.49 13.76
N ALA A 1166 8.80 -38.53 13.88
CA ALA A 1166 9.47 -38.13 15.12
C ALA A 1166 9.38 -36.61 15.39
N TYR A 1167 9.06 -35.82 14.36
CA TYR A 1167 8.84 -34.38 14.37
C TYR A 1167 7.97 -34.00 13.15
N LYS A 1168 7.37 -32.81 13.17
CA LYS A 1168 6.62 -32.24 12.04
C LYS A 1168 7.46 -31.22 11.28
N LEU A 1169 7.07 -30.92 10.05
CA LEU A 1169 7.50 -29.73 9.30
C LEU A 1169 6.27 -28.83 9.14
N ASP A 1170 6.51 -27.51 9.09
CA ASP A 1170 5.47 -26.54 8.74
C ASP A 1170 4.99 -26.76 7.30
N GLY A 1171 3.87 -27.46 7.16
CA GLY A 1171 3.18 -27.68 5.89
C GLY A 1171 2.06 -26.69 5.62
N GLU A 1172 1.82 -25.69 6.47
CA GLU A 1172 0.65 -24.80 6.34
C GLU A 1172 1.01 -23.45 5.70
N THR A 1173 2.22 -22.97 5.94
CA THR A 1173 2.66 -21.66 5.46
C THR A 1173 2.70 -21.56 3.93
N VAL A 1174 3.17 -22.61 3.24
CA VAL A 1174 3.21 -22.63 1.76
C VAL A 1174 1.81 -22.65 1.13
N PRO A 1175 0.86 -23.50 1.55
CA PRO A 1175 -0.52 -23.39 1.10
C PRO A 1175 -1.17 -22.04 1.40
N ARG A 1176 -0.94 -21.48 2.59
CA ARG A 1176 -1.52 -20.20 3.02
C ARG A 1176 -0.99 -19.02 2.21
N GLU A 1177 0.32 -18.90 2.06
CA GLU A 1177 0.97 -17.74 1.45
C GLU A 1177 1.21 -17.89 -0.06
N LEU A 1178 1.49 -19.11 -0.54
CA LEU A 1178 1.80 -19.40 -1.94
C LEU A 1178 0.64 -20.08 -2.69
N GLY A 1179 -0.44 -20.50 -2.01
CA GLY A 1179 -1.59 -21.11 -2.64
C GLY A 1179 -1.34 -22.49 -3.26
N VAL A 1180 -0.27 -23.18 -2.84
CA VAL A 1180 0.13 -24.49 -3.38
C VAL A 1180 -0.54 -25.61 -2.58
N GLY A 1181 -1.26 -26.49 -3.27
CA GLY A 1181 -1.79 -27.73 -2.68
C GLY A 1181 -0.78 -28.87 -2.73
N TYR A 1182 -0.89 -29.82 -1.80
CA TYR A 1182 -0.01 -30.99 -1.75
C TYR A 1182 -0.69 -32.27 -2.21
N ARG A 1183 0.04 -33.06 -3.00
CA ARG A 1183 -0.33 -34.43 -3.42
C ARG A 1183 0.01 -35.44 -2.33
N GLY A 1184 -0.76 -36.52 -2.30
CA GLY A 1184 -0.55 -37.62 -1.35
C GLY A 1184 0.64 -38.51 -1.73
N PHE A 1185 1.25 -39.17 -0.75
CA PHE A 1185 2.45 -40.00 -0.96
C PHE A 1185 2.17 -41.19 -1.87
N ARG A 1186 0.99 -41.78 -1.74
CA ARG A 1186 0.53 -42.85 -2.62
C ARG A 1186 0.53 -42.43 -4.08
N GLU A 1187 -0.04 -41.26 -4.40
CA GLU A 1187 -0.07 -40.73 -5.78
C GLU A 1187 1.35 -40.57 -6.33
N ALA A 1188 2.25 -39.94 -5.57
CA ALA A 1188 3.64 -39.73 -5.98
C ALA A 1188 4.38 -41.05 -6.24
N VAL A 1189 4.21 -42.07 -5.39
CA VAL A 1189 4.82 -43.40 -5.54
C VAL A 1189 4.23 -44.14 -6.75
N VAL A 1190 2.92 -44.15 -6.91
CA VAL A 1190 2.25 -44.82 -8.04
C VAL A 1190 2.70 -44.20 -9.36
N ASP A 1191 2.71 -42.87 -9.46
CA ASP A 1191 3.09 -42.16 -10.68
C ASP A 1191 4.54 -42.46 -11.08
N VAL A 1192 5.49 -42.36 -10.14
CA VAL A 1192 6.91 -42.60 -10.45
C VAL A 1192 7.19 -44.07 -10.77
N ILE A 1193 6.66 -45.01 -9.98
CA ILE A 1193 6.92 -46.44 -10.20
C ILE A 1193 6.24 -46.92 -11.48
N GLY A 1194 5.01 -46.48 -11.73
CA GLY A 1194 4.29 -46.75 -12.97
C GLY A 1194 5.04 -46.22 -14.19
N GLN A 1195 5.55 -44.98 -14.12
CA GLN A 1195 6.35 -44.38 -15.19
C GLN A 1195 7.64 -45.15 -15.45
N VAL A 1196 8.44 -45.43 -14.42
CA VAL A 1196 9.71 -46.14 -14.58
C VAL A 1196 9.49 -47.56 -15.09
N LYS A 1197 8.46 -48.26 -14.59
CA LYS A 1197 8.10 -49.59 -15.06
C LYS A 1197 7.69 -49.58 -16.54
N GLY A 1198 7.00 -48.55 -16.99
CA GLY A 1198 6.64 -48.36 -18.40
C GLY A 1198 7.84 -48.29 -19.35
N TRP A 1199 9.01 -47.84 -18.88
CA TRP A 1199 10.23 -47.81 -19.69
C TRP A 1199 10.87 -49.18 -19.90
N GLU A 1200 10.61 -50.17 -19.04
CA GLU A 1200 11.14 -51.54 -19.22
C GLU A 1200 10.43 -52.29 -20.37
N GLY A 1201 9.31 -51.76 -20.88
CA GLY A 1201 8.52 -52.36 -21.97
C GLY A 1201 8.46 -51.53 -23.27
N ALA A 1202 9.22 -50.45 -23.38
CA ALA A 1202 9.23 -49.52 -24.51
C ALA A 1202 10.44 -49.70 -25.42
#